data_AF-A0A9X8MV53-F1
#
_entry.id   AF-A0A9X8MV53-F1
#
_cell.length_a   1.000
_cell.length_b   1.000
_cell.length_c   1.000
_cell.angle_alpha   90.00
_cell.angle_beta   90.00
_cell.angle_gamma   90.00
#
_symmetry.space_group_name_H-M   'P 1'
#
loop_
_entity.id
_entity.type
_entity.pdbx_description
1 polymer ?
#
loop_
_entity_poly.entity_id
_entity_poly.type
_entity_poly.pdbx_seq_one_letter_code
_entity_poly.pdbx_strand_id
1 'polypeptide(L)'
;MTAELVRGQNHPLDRTRVEIRIAADGPVLAGVTLGDEQGRLSGAEAVAHPGAPRRAGVEVPSGPAAVQHIAVDLGALPGAVHRVSVLLALPGGPGAPRGFGAAAAPSVTVTTPDGIPLTGYTVTGLGAESALVAVELYRRQGAWRIRAVGQGYAGGLAELLRDQGLPGAAELAARIEEATGTGRAPAVAASDPSAAPDPVPAVRPEHPAPGPTAFAPETESLAGVPDAPAVGLGAPPAGARLDYRHPQRPAASTAAPVAPPAPAPPGAAGGPAAPVAGDANGWSMEERLYNQVRGMFEDLARSVAAYRSAAGFAASRLERELDEALADPRARLGGATEAARAAARDRHADLVGRARAVLDRDLAQLAAESEVVEPALPPALARWDNPVWHAYEVPRQPPMAVRLGDLHLPEAPELRIPLLVRLPLERGLWIDSGPGPYPRAGRDPEREFGRRELGSALTDAAPDEAALGRLALETAVAVAARLLAAHPPGGYAVQVLDPAGSAGPALAPLRESGALPEPPGAGARGVAAVLEALTRRVDLLQMAVRHRATEALPPELDPAEQLLIVHDFPHGFDDRALNQLRYLADEGPAVGVHLMMVADRSRAREYGPVLDPLWRALLRLTPVPDTHLADPWVGHAWTYEPPLAPRRSEVIRRVLDRVAEARRAADPQTG
;
A
#
# COMPACT_ATOMS: atom_id res chain seq x y z
N MET A 1 3.29 6.38 4.89
CA MET A 1 2.86 5.32 3.97
C MET A 1 1.41 5.55 3.64
N THR A 2 1.00 5.28 2.40
CA THR A 2 -0.37 5.40 1.92
C THR A 2 -1.28 4.43 2.68
N ALA A 3 -2.38 4.89 3.28
CA ALA A 3 -3.34 3.99 3.92
C ALA A 3 -4.08 3.19 2.84
N GLU A 4 -3.88 1.86 2.73
CA GLU A 4 -4.62 1.02 1.79
C GLU A 4 -5.98 0.65 2.39
N LEU A 5 -7.06 1.07 1.73
CA LEU A 5 -8.43 0.85 2.16
C LEU A 5 -8.92 -0.53 1.72
N VAL A 6 -9.86 -1.08 2.47
CA VAL A 6 -10.70 -2.20 2.04
C VAL A 6 -12.12 -1.72 1.77
N ARG A 7 -12.87 -2.49 0.98
CA ARG A 7 -14.26 -2.16 0.62
C ARG A 7 -15.09 -1.80 1.85
N GLY A 8 -15.69 -0.62 1.82
CA GLY A 8 -16.51 -0.06 2.90
C GLY A 8 -15.76 0.80 3.93
N GLN A 9 -14.42 0.77 3.94
CA GLN A 9 -13.60 1.54 4.89
C GLN A 9 -13.64 3.04 4.59
N ASN A 10 -13.67 3.86 5.65
CA ASN A 10 -13.64 5.31 5.57
C ASN A 10 -12.32 5.86 6.13
N HIS A 11 -11.75 6.87 5.48
CA HIS A 11 -10.54 7.56 5.93
C HIS A 11 -10.76 9.09 5.94
N PRO A 12 -10.29 9.83 6.96
CA PRO A 12 -10.41 11.29 6.97
C PRO A 12 -9.53 11.92 5.89
N LEU A 13 -9.96 13.05 5.31
CA LEU A 13 -9.12 13.86 4.43
C LEU A 13 -8.76 15.16 5.15
N ASP A 14 -7.47 15.39 5.34
CA ASP A 14 -6.92 16.57 6.01
C ASP A 14 -6.51 17.68 5.02
N ARG A 15 -6.84 17.50 3.74
CA ARG A 15 -6.55 18.44 2.64
C ARG A 15 -7.81 18.70 1.81
N THR A 16 -7.92 19.91 1.29
CA THR A 16 -9.01 20.34 0.40
C THR A 16 -8.72 20.04 -1.07
N ARG A 17 -7.45 19.94 -1.46
CA ARG A 17 -7.03 19.55 -2.81
C ARG A 17 -6.41 18.17 -2.78
N VAL A 18 -6.88 17.30 -3.68
CA VAL A 18 -6.37 15.94 -3.85
C VAL A 18 -6.24 15.60 -5.33
N GLU A 19 -5.28 14.75 -5.64
CA GLU A 19 -5.15 14.08 -6.93
C GLU A 19 -5.48 12.60 -6.76
N ILE A 20 -6.22 12.04 -7.71
CA ILE A 20 -6.64 10.63 -7.69
C ILE A 20 -6.05 9.98 -8.93
N ARG A 21 -5.04 9.14 -8.72
CA ARG A 21 -4.46 8.28 -9.75
C ARG A 21 -5.22 6.98 -9.81
N ILE A 22 -5.59 6.54 -11.01
CA ILE A 22 -6.19 5.24 -11.27
C ILE A 22 -5.22 4.44 -12.13
N ALA A 23 -5.01 3.16 -11.81
CA ALA A 23 -4.29 2.21 -12.64
C ALA A 23 -5.17 0.98 -12.91
N ALA A 24 -5.23 0.51 -14.15
CA ALA A 24 -6.03 -0.63 -14.56
C ALA A 24 -5.29 -1.47 -15.62
N ASP A 25 -5.65 -2.75 -15.72
CA ASP A 25 -5.14 -3.68 -16.71
C ASP A 25 -5.88 -3.52 -18.05
N GLY A 26 -5.57 -2.42 -18.72
CA GLY A 26 -6.19 -2.00 -19.98
C GLY A 26 -6.83 -0.61 -19.91
N PRO A 27 -7.20 -0.03 -21.06
CA PRO A 27 -7.76 1.31 -21.11
C PRO A 27 -9.10 1.36 -20.36
N VAL A 28 -9.23 2.28 -19.40
CA VAL A 28 -10.48 2.56 -18.69
C VAL A 28 -10.87 4.02 -18.86
N LEU A 29 -12.17 4.26 -18.94
CA LEU A 29 -12.76 5.58 -18.88
C LEU A 29 -12.91 5.99 -17.41
N ALA A 30 -12.38 7.16 -17.05
CA ALA A 30 -12.52 7.73 -15.72
C ALA A 30 -13.49 8.92 -15.74
N GLY A 31 -14.38 8.98 -14.75
CA GLY A 31 -15.34 10.07 -14.59
C GLY A 31 -15.58 10.39 -13.12
N VAL A 32 -16.26 11.51 -12.86
CA VAL A 32 -16.62 11.94 -11.51
C VAL A 32 -18.05 12.45 -11.50
N THR A 33 -18.83 12.06 -10.50
CA THR A 33 -20.16 12.63 -10.27
C THR A 33 -20.22 13.44 -8.97
N LEU A 34 -20.93 14.57 -9.02
CA LEU A 34 -21.12 15.51 -7.92
C LEU A 34 -22.56 15.39 -7.40
N GLY A 35 -22.73 14.73 -6.27
CA GLY A 35 -24.03 14.45 -5.67
C GLY A 35 -24.32 15.25 -4.40
N ASP A 36 -25.60 15.31 -4.06
CA ASP A 36 -26.07 15.79 -2.75
C ASP A 36 -25.72 14.80 -1.61
N GLU A 37 -26.27 15.03 -0.42
CA GLU A 37 -25.99 14.20 0.77
C GLU A 37 -26.42 12.73 0.57
N GLN A 38 -27.48 12.53 -0.21
CA GLN A 38 -28.02 11.22 -0.60
C GLN A 38 -27.31 10.62 -1.82
N GLY A 39 -26.36 11.35 -2.42
CA GLY A 39 -25.63 10.93 -3.62
C GLY A 39 -26.43 11.10 -4.92
N ARG A 40 -27.50 11.90 -4.90
CA ARG A 40 -28.33 12.19 -6.09
C ARG A 40 -27.73 13.32 -6.91
N LEU A 41 -27.82 13.20 -8.23
CA LEU A 41 -27.29 14.18 -9.19
C LEU A 41 -28.36 15.21 -9.58
N SER A 42 -27.97 16.48 -9.64
CA SER A 42 -28.87 17.57 -10.07
C SER A 42 -29.21 17.51 -11.57
N GLY A 43 -28.31 16.93 -12.36
CA GLY A 43 -28.41 16.89 -13.82
C GLY A 43 -27.09 16.45 -14.47
N ALA A 44 -27.04 16.46 -15.81
CA ALA A 44 -25.86 16.01 -16.57
C ALA A 44 -24.62 16.90 -16.35
N GLU A 45 -24.84 18.15 -15.96
CA GLU A 45 -23.80 19.10 -15.54
C GLU A 45 -23.06 18.66 -14.28
N ALA A 46 -23.65 17.79 -13.45
CA ALA A 46 -23.02 17.23 -12.27
C ALA A 46 -22.02 16.10 -12.58
N VAL A 47 -21.86 15.73 -13.85
CA VAL A 47 -20.96 14.66 -14.31
C VAL A 47 -19.76 15.24 -15.07
N ALA A 48 -18.55 15.00 -14.56
CA ALA A 48 -17.30 15.24 -15.28
C ALA A 48 -16.86 13.94 -15.96
N HIS A 49 -16.54 14.00 -17.26
CA HIS A 49 -16.18 12.84 -18.08
C HIS A 49 -15.32 13.29 -19.28
N PRO A 50 -14.71 12.37 -20.07
CA PRO A 50 -13.83 12.75 -21.17
C PRO A 50 -14.38 13.78 -22.18
N GLY A 51 -15.65 13.64 -22.58
CA GLY A 51 -16.35 14.62 -23.44
C GLY A 51 -16.71 15.96 -22.77
N ALA A 52 -16.55 16.08 -21.45
CA ALA A 52 -16.78 17.30 -20.68
C ALA A 52 -15.86 17.31 -19.44
N PRO A 53 -14.54 17.49 -19.64
CA PRO A 53 -13.52 17.09 -18.66
C PRO A 53 -13.42 18.01 -17.44
N ARG A 54 -14.03 19.19 -17.47
CA ARG A 54 -13.94 20.19 -16.40
C ARG A 54 -15.30 20.49 -15.79
N ARG A 55 -15.36 20.46 -14.46
CA ARG A 55 -16.47 20.91 -13.61
C ARG A 55 -15.93 21.76 -12.46
N ALA A 56 -16.82 22.45 -11.75
CA ALA A 56 -16.41 23.23 -10.57
C ALA A 56 -15.65 22.32 -9.59
N GLY A 57 -14.39 22.62 -9.33
CA GLY A 57 -13.52 21.86 -8.43
C GLY A 57 -13.09 20.47 -8.93
N VAL A 58 -13.35 20.08 -10.18
CA VAL A 58 -12.96 18.76 -10.70
C VAL A 58 -12.45 18.83 -12.13
N GLU A 59 -11.34 18.16 -12.39
CA GLU A 59 -10.79 17.92 -13.74
C GLU A 59 -10.51 16.43 -13.95
N VAL A 60 -11.05 15.87 -15.04
CA VAL A 60 -10.86 14.47 -15.44
C VAL A 60 -10.14 14.37 -16.80
N PRO A 61 -9.49 13.24 -17.11
CA PRO A 61 -8.80 13.04 -18.38
C PRO A 61 -9.73 13.02 -19.60
N SER A 62 -9.20 13.45 -20.75
CA SER A 62 -9.96 13.59 -22.01
C SER A 62 -10.14 12.30 -22.83
N GLY A 63 -9.73 11.14 -22.32
CA GLY A 63 -9.88 9.87 -23.03
C GLY A 63 -9.52 8.64 -22.18
N PRO A 64 -9.79 7.41 -22.67
CA PRO A 64 -9.50 6.18 -21.95
C PRO A 64 -8.01 5.82 -21.98
N ALA A 65 -7.47 5.33 -20.87
CA ALA A 65 -6.07 4.96 -20.69
C ALA A 65 -5.94 3.98 -19.52
N ALA A 66 -4.84 3.22 -19.48
CA ALA A 66 -4.55 2.28 -18.39
C ALA A 66 -4.19 3.01 -17.08
N VAL A 67 -3.65 4.23 -17.18
CA VAL A 67 -3.34 5.10 -16.04
C VAL A 67 -4.05 6.43 -16.25
N GLN A 68 -4.80 6.89 -15.25
CA GLN A 68 -5.60 8.11 -15.29
C GLN A 68 -5.32 8.97 -14.06
N HIS A 69 -5.47 10.29 -14.20
CA HIS A 69 -5.29 11.25 -13.10
C HIS A 69 -6.49 12.20 -13.04
N ILE A 70 -7.12 12.30 -11.87
CA ILE A 70 -8.24 13.20 -11.62
C ILE A 70 -7.80 14.22 -10.56
N ALA A 71 -7.95 15.51 -10.86
CA ALA A 71 -7.71 16.56 -9.88
C ALA A 71 -9.04 16.98 -9.23
N VAL A 72 -9.06 17.07 -7.90
CA VAL A 72 -10.24 17.48 -7.12
C VAL A 72 -9.87 18.58 -6.12
N ASP A 73 -10.48 19.75 -6.25
CA ASP A 73 -10.48 20.84 -5.26
C ASP A 73 -11.83 20.86 -4.54
N LEU A 74 -11.87 20.17 -3.39
CA LEU A 74 -13.03 20.08 -2.50
C LEU A 74 -13.44 21.44 -1.92
N GLY A 75 -12.52 22.42 -1.88
CA GLY A 75 -12.81 23.79 -1.45
C GLY A 75 -13.50 24.63 -2.51
N ALA A 76 -13.38 24.25 -3.78
CA ALA A 76 -14.02 24.92 -4.92
C ALA A 76 -15.38 24.30 -5.31
N LEU A 77 -15.82 23.25 -4.63
CA LEU A 77 -17.11 22.61 -4.87
C LEU A 77 -18.27 23.50 -4.41
N PRO A 78 -19.40 23.57 -5.17
CA PRO A 78 -20.61 24.23 -4.71
C PRO A 78 -21.11 23.65 -3.40
N GLY A 79 -21.67 24.50 -2.51
CA GLY A 79 -22.13 24.06 -1.18
C GLY A 79 -23.23 22.99 -1.16
N ALA A 80 -23.93 22.79 -2.28
CA ALA A 80 -24.90 21.71 -2.45
C ALA A 80 -24.24 20.32 -2.58
N VAL A 81 -22.97 20.25 -3.02
CA VAL A 81 -22.25 19.00 -3.23
C VAL A 81 -21.76 18.46 -1.88
N HIS A 82 -22.22 17.27 -1.54
CA HIS A 82 -21.82 16.56 -0.33
C HIS A 82 -21.13 15.23 -0.62
N ARG A 83 -21.19 14.75 -1.86
CA ARG A 83 -20.58 13.51 -2.31
C ARG A 83 -19.93 13.68 -3.69
N VAL A 84 -18.73 13.16 -3.84
CA VAL A 84 -17.96 13.12 -5.09
C VAL A 84 -17.61 11.66 -5.36
N SER A 85 -18.18 11.06 -6.40
CA SER A 85 -17.99 9.64 -6.71
C SER A 85 -17.06 9.47 -7.90
N VAL A 86 -16.00 8.68 -7.74
CA VAL A 86 -15.07 8.36 -8.84
C VAL A 86 -15.58 7.12 -9.57
N LEU A 87 -15.85 7.28 -10.86
CA LEU A 87 -16.42 6.28 -11.74
C LEU A 87 -15.36 5.71 -12.68
N LEU A 88 -15.36 4.39 -12.86
CA LEU A 88 -14.60 3.71 -13.90
C LEU A 88 -15.54 2.96 -14.83
N ALA A 89 -15.31 3.00 -16.13
CA ALA A 89 -16.04 2.21 -17.11
C ALA A 89 -15.09 1.64 -18.18
N LEU A 90 -15.39 0.44 -18.66
CA LEU A 90 -14.66 -0.16 -19.77
C LEU A 90 -15.09 0.51 -21.09
N PRO A 91 -14.15 0.88 -21.98
CA PRO A 91 -14.50 1.43 -23.29
C PRO A 91 -15.17 0.35 -24.15
N GLY A 92 -16.24 0.74 -24.84
CA GLY A 92 -16.90 -0.14 -25.82
C GLY A 92 -16.09 -0.27 -27.11
N GLY A 93 -16.14 -1.45 -27.76
CA GLY A 93 -15.53 -1.66 -29.08
C GLY A 93 -15.23 -3.13 -29.38
N PRO A 94 -14.93 -3.49 -30.65
CA PRO A 94 -14.52 -4.83 -31.02
C PRO A 94 -13.23 -5.24 -30.27
N GLY A 95 -13.29 -6.33 -29.51
CA GLY A 95 -12.13 -6.86 -28.76
C GLY A 95 -11.88 -6.20 -27.39
N ALA A 96 -12.73 -5.28 -26.95
CA ALA A 96 -12.67 -4.75 -25.58
C ALA A 96 -13.18 -5.78 -24.55
N PRO A 97 -12.63 -5.81 -23.32
CA PRO A 97 -13.14 -6.65 -22.25
C PRO A 97 -14.62 -6.36 -21.98
N ARG A 98 -15.43 -7.42 -21.80
CA ARG A 98 -16.87 -7.28 -21.54
C ARG A 98 -17.20 -7.00 -20.06
N GLY A 99 -16.23 -7.17 -19.17
CA GLY A 99 -16.35 -6.91 -17.75
C GLY A 99 -14.99 -6.89 -17.07
N PHE A 100 -14.93 -6.27 -15.88
CA PHE A 100 -13.70 -6.07 -15.13
C PHE A 100 -13.08 -7.37 -14.58
N GLY A 101 -13.86 -8.45 -14.45
CA GLY A 101 -13.36 -9.74 -13.94
C GLY A 101 -12.45 -10.52 -14.88
N ALA A 102 -12.23 -10.03 -16.10
CA ALA A 102 -11.34 -10.66 -17.09
C ALA A 102 -9.92 -10.06 -17.10
N ALA A 103 -9.65 -9.06 -16.26
CA ALA A 103 -8.39 -8.32 -16.19
C ALA A 103 -7.97 -8.12 -14.72
N ALA A 104 -6.73 -7.69 -14.46
CA ALA A 104 -6.32 -7.36 -13.10
C ALA A 104 -7.18 -6.24 -12.50
N ALA A 105 -7.42 -6.32 -11.20
CA ALA A 105 -8.27 -5.37 -10.48
C ALA A 105 -7.73 -3.93 -10.59
N PRO A 106 -8.57 -2.93 -10.90
CA PRO A 106 -8.12 -1.55 -10.95
C PRO A 106 -7.79 -1.06 -9.54
N SER A 107 -6.75 -0.23 -9.43
CA SER A 107 -6.34 0.41 -8.18
C SER A 107 -6.49 1.94 -8.27
N VAL A 108 -6.79 2.54 -7.13
CA VAL A 108 -6.97 3.97 -6.94
C VAL A 108 -6.02 4.45 -5.87
N THR A 109 -5.19 5.45 -6.17
CA THR A 109 -4.29 6.08 -5.21
C THR A 109 -4.62 7.56 -5.12
N VAL A 110 -4.92 8.04 -3.92
CA VAL A 110 -5.21 9.44 -3.63
C VAL A 110 -3.97 10.09 -3.03
N THR A 111 -3.53 11.19 -3.62
CA THR A 111 -2.38 11.98 -3.19
C THR A 111 -2.78 13.44 -2.97
N THR A 112 -1.91 14.22 -2.32
CA THR A 112 -1.93 15.67 -2.44
C THR A 112 -1.47 16.10 -3.84
N PRO A 113 -1.70 17.36 -4.26
CA PRO A 113 -1.14 17.89 -5.51
C PRO A 113 0.39 17.83 -5.56
N ASP A 114 1.06 17.82 -4.40
CA ASP A 114 2.51 17.67 -4.29
C ASP A 114 2.97 16.19 -4.33
N GLY A 115 2.06 15.26 -4.67
CA GLY A 115 2.34 13.83 -4.80
C GLY A 115 2.50 13.09 -3.47
N ILE A 116 2.10 13.66 -2.33
CA ILE A 116 2.14 12.96 -1.04
C ILE A 116 0.94 12.02 -0.96
N PRO A 117 1.13 10.71 -0.82
CA PRO A 117 0.01 9.80 -0.82
C PRO A 117 -0.77 9.86 0.49
N LEU A 118 -2.10 9.97 0.36
CA LEU A 118 -3.06 9.99 1.45
C LEU A 118 -3.63 8.59 1.68
N THR A 119 -4.14 7.95 0.63
CA THR A 119 -4.77 6.63 0.74
C THR A 119 -4.78 5.89 -0.61
N GLY A 120 -4.93 4.57 -0.59
CA GLY A 120 -4.98 3.69 -1.76
C GLY A 120 -6.15 2.72 -1.65
N TYR A 121 -6.62 2.17 -2.76
CA TYR A 121 -7.67 1.16 -2.78
C TYR A 121 -7.61 0.32 -4.05
N THR A 122 -7.42 -0.98 -3.91
CA THR A 122 -7.55 -1.96 -5.00
C THR A 122 -8.95 -2.56 -5.05
N VAL A 123 -9.65 -2.38 -6.17
CA VAL A 123 -11.06 -2.79 -6.34
C VAL A 123 -11.16 -4.28 -6.70
N THR A 124 -11.12 -5.14 -5.69
CA THR A 124 -11.22 -6.60 -5.86
C THR A 124 -12.66 -7.11 -5.87
N GLY A 125 -12.86 -8.35 -6.33
CA GLY A 125 -14.18 -9.00 -6.34
C GLY A 125 -15.10 -8.58 -7.49
N LEU A 126 -14.54 -8.09 -8.60
CA LEU A 126 -15.27 -7.77 -9.82
C LEU A 126 -15.43 -9.01 -10.72
N GLY A 127 -16.50 -9.04 -11.50
CA GLY A 127 -16.89 -10.12 -12.41
C GLY A 127 -17.40 -9.57 -13.73
N ALA A 128 -18.72 -9.65 -13.98
CA ALA A 128 -19.34 -9.27 -15.24
C ALA A 128 -19.63 -7.76 -15.37
N GLU A 129 -19.24 -6.95 -14.38
CA GLU A 129 -19.50 -5.52 -14.32
C GLU A 129 -18.64 -4.76 -15.33
N SER A 130 -19.25 -3.83 -16.06
CA SER A 130 -18.58 -3.00 -17.09
C SER A 130 -18.42 -1.54 -16.67
N ALA A 131 -19.05 -1.13 -15.56
CA ALA A 131 -18.81 0.12 -14.87
C ALA A 131 -18.78 -0.09 -13.35
N LEU A 132 -18.10 0.80 -12.62
CA LEU A 132 -18.05 0.75 -11.16
C LEU A 132 -17.86 2.13 -10.52
N VAL A 133 -18.29 2.26 -9.26
CA VAL A 133 -17.89 3.34 -8.35
C VAL A 133 -16.71 2.85 -7.52
N ALA A 134 -15.53 3.43 -7.72
CA ALA A 134 -14.31 2.99 -7.07
C ALA A 134 -14.24 3.53 -5.64
N VAL A 135 -14.26 4.85 -5.49
CA VAL A 135 -14.19 5.57 -4.22
C VAL A 135 -15.17 6.74 -4.20
N GLU A 136 -15.58 7.13 -3.00
CA GLU A 136 -16.43 8.30 -2.76
C GLU A 136 -15.74 9.25 -1.77
N LEU A 137 -15.63 10.53 -2.12
CA LEU A 137 -15.30 11.60 -1.18
C LEU A 137 -16.62 12.16 -0.67
N TYR A 138 -16.83 12.21 0.64
CA TYR A 138 -18.09 12.66 1.22
C TYR A 138 -17.87 13.56 2.43
N ARG A 139 -18.81 14.46 2.67
CA ARG A 139 -18.77 15.39 3.80
C ARG A 139 -19.53 14.83 5.00
N ARG A 140 -18.91 14.80 6.18
CA ARG A 140 -19.54 14.43 7.44
C ARG A 140 -19.15 15.43 8.52
N GLN A 141 -20.14 16.07 9.14
CA GLN A 141 -19.93 17.09 10.18
C GLN A 141 -18.97 18.21 9.73
N GLY A 142 -19.11 18.66 8.48
CA GLY A 142 -18.30 19.75 7.93
C GLY A 142 -16.94 19.32 7.37
N ALA A 143 -16.42 18.14 7.71
CA ALA A 143 -15.14 17.61 7.24
C ALA A 143 -15.30 16.60 6.09
N TRP A 144 -14.34 16.59 5.17
CA TRP A 144 -14.30 15.63 4.07
C TRP A 144 -13.64 14.31 4.51
N ARG A 145 -14.18 13.21 3.99
CA ARG A 145 -13.68 11.86 4.18
C ARG A 145 -13.72 11.13 2.85
N ILE A 146 -12.92 10.10 2.70
CA ILE A 146 -12.98 9.18 1.58
C ILE A 146 -13.51 7.81 2.04
N ARG A 147 -14.26 7.14 1.18
CA ARG A 147 -14.78 5.79 1.37
C ARG A 147 -14.37 4.91 0.19
N ALA A 148 -13.83 3.73 0.46
CA ALA A 148 -13.67 2.68 -0.54
C ALA A 148 -15.03 2.03 -0.81
N VAL A 149 -15.49 2.03 -2.07
CA VAL A 149 -16.85 1.58 -2.43
C VAL A 149 -16.82 0.28 -3.20
N GLY A 150 -16.11 0.24 -4.33
CA GLY A 150 -15.99 -0.93 -5.20
C GLY A 150 -17.34 -1.54 -5.61
N GLN A 151 -18.33 -0.71 -5.92
CA GLN A 151 -19.64 -1.16 -6.38
C GLN A 151 -19.64 -1.24 -7.91
N GLY A 152 -19.78 -2.45 -8.46
CA GLY A 152 -19.86 -2.65 -9.90
C GLY A 152 -21.31 -2.71 -10.43
N TYR A 153 -21.46 -2.44 -11.72
CA TYR A 153 -22.71 -2.43 -12.48
C TYR A 153 -22.55 -3.22 -13.78
N ALA A 154 -23.35 -4.28 -13.96
CA ALA A 154 -23.33 -5.10 -15.16
C ALA A 154 -23.95 -4.39 -16.37
N GLY A 155 -24.96 -3.55 -16.15
CA GLY A 155 -25.58 -2.67 -17.14
C GLY A 155 -24.79 -1.40 -17.47
N GLY A 156 -23.52 -1.35 -17.06
CA GLY A 156 -22.56 -0.31 -17.44
C GLY A 156 -22.90 1.08 -16.91
N LEU A 157 -22.37 2.10 -17.59
CA LEU A 157 -22.44 3.49 -17.13
C LEU A 157 -23.90 4.01 -17.04
N ALA A 158 -24.78 3.53 -17.93
CA ALA A 158 -26.20 3.89 -17.91
C ALA A 158 -26.93 3.38 -16.66
N GLU A 159 -26.61 2.18 -16.18
CA GLU A 159 -27.17 1.65 -14.93
C GLU A 159 -26.64 2.42 -13.72
N LEU A 160 -25.33 2.65 -13.67
CA LEU A 160 -24.68 3.40 -12.60
C LEU A 160 -25.28 4.81 -12.45
N LEU A 161 -25.35 5.58 -13.54
CA LEU A 161 -25.88 6.95 -13.50
C LEU A 161 -27.37 6.98 -13.11
N ARG A 162 -28.14 5.95 -13.48
CA ARG A 162 -29.54 5.80 -13.09
C ARG A 162 -29.68 5.50 -11.59
N ASP A 163 -28.80 4.69 -11.03
CA ASP A 163 -28.77 4.41 -9.59
C ASP A 163 -28.50 5.69 -8.77
N GLN A 164 -27.67 6.58 -9.29
CA GLN A 164 -27.45 7.93 -8.74
C GLN A 164 -28.60 8.93 -9.03
N GLY A 165 -29.70 8.45 -9.61
CA GLY A 165 -30.92 9.23 -9.84
C GLY A 165 -30.85 10.23 -10.99
N LEU A 166 -29.89 10.10 -11.91
CA LEU A 166 -29.74 11.03 -13.03
C LEU A 166 -30.89 10.87 -14.06
N PRO A 167 -31.68 11.92 -14.34
CA PRO A 167 -32.60 11.94 -15.47
C PRO A 167 -31.81 11.85 -16.80
N GLY A 168 -32.25 11.02 -17.74
CA GLY A 168 -31.54 10.85 -19.02
C GLY A 168 -30.21 10.10 -18.91
N ALA A 169 -30.01 9.28 -17.86
CA ALA A 169 -28.78 8.52 -17.63
C ALA A 169 -28.29 7.72 -18.86
N ALA A 170 -29.19 7.09 -19.61
CA ALA A 170 -28.85 6.33 -20.81
C ALA A 170 -28.34 7.23 -21.96
N GLU A 171 -28.95 8.40 -22.14
CA GLU A 171 -28.56 9.37 -23.17
C GLU A 171 -27.18 9.97 -22.86
N LEU A 172 -26.90 10.28 -21.60
CA LEU A 172 -25.58 10.77 -21.20
C LEU A 172 -24.51 9.67 -21.34
N ALA A 173 -24.79 8.44 -20.90
CA ALA A 173 -23.86 7.32 -21.06
C ALA A 173 -23.49 7.09 -22.53
N ALA A 174 -24.48 7.09 -23.44
CA ALA A 174 -24.24 6.96 -24.87
C ALA A 174 -23.36 8.09 -25.42
N ARG A 175 -23.59 9.34 -25.02
CA ARG A 175 -22.73 10.48 -25.42
C ARG A 175 -21.29 10.34 -24.91
N ILE A 176 -21.12 9.83 -23.70
CA ILE A 176 -19.79 9.60 -23.10
C ILE A 176 -19.05 8.52 -23.91
N GLU A 177 -19.71 7.40 -24.18
CA GLU A 177 -19.15 6.29 -24.95
C GLU A 177 -18.82 6.71 -26.38
N GLU A 178 -19.72 7.44 -27.06
CA GLU A 178 -19.51 7.96 -28.42
C GLU A 178 -18.32 8.94 -28.50
N ALA A 179 -18.22 9.86 -27.53
CA ALA A 179 -17.11 10.81 -27.45
C ALA A 179 -15.75 10.11 -27.25
N THR A 180 -15.74 8.93 -26.61
CA THR A 180 -14.53 8.13 -26.42
C THR A 180 -14.23 7.15 -27.55
N GLY A 181 -15.24 6.68 -28.29
CA GLY A 181 -15.08 5.79 -29.44
C GLY A 181 -14.59 6.48 -30.73
N THR A 182 -14.71 7.81 -30.81
CA THR A 182 -14.36 8.62 -32.00
C THR A 182 -12.98 9.30 -31.94
N GLY A 183 -12.10 8.92 -31.00
CA GLY A 183 -10.79 9.53 -30.76
C GLY A 183 -9.71 9.35 -31.84
N ARG A 184 -9.93 9.88 -33.06
CA ARG A 184 -8.89 10.48 -33.90
C ARG A 184 -8.69 11.91 -33.36
N ALA A 185 -7.46 12.28 -33.02
CA ALA A 185 -7.12 13.63 -32.53
C ALA A 185 -7.67 14.73 -33.45
N PRO A 186 -8.24 15.83 -32.93
CA PRO A 186 -8.22 17.09 -33.66
C PRO A 186 -6.76 17.58 -33.66
N ALA A 187 -6.18 17.62 -34.86
CA ALA A 187 -4.96 18.36 -35.11
C ALA A 187 -5.17 19.81 -34.69
N VAL A 188 -4.46 20.25 -33.65
CA VAL A 188 -4.27 21.68 -33.40
C VAL A 188 -3.48 22.21 -34.59
N ALA A 189 -4.17 22.98 -35.44
CA ALA A 189 -3.54 23.75 -36.49
C ALA A 189 -2.45 24.63 -35.87
N ALA A 190 -1.26 24.54 -36.44
CA ALA A 190 -0.15 25.43 -36.17
C ALA A 190 -0.62 26.89 -36.27
N SER A 191 -0.32 27.68 -35.24
CA SER A 191 -0.26 29.14 -35.37
C SER A 191 1.20 29.52 -35.22
N ASP A 192 1.76 30.06 -36.29
CA ASP A 192 3.13 30.55 -36.40
C ASP A 192 3.45 31.67 -35.37
N PRO A 193 4.73 31.82 -34.98
CA PRO A 193 5.19 32.87 -34.07
C PRO A 193 5.72 34.08 -34.87
N SER A 194 5.05 35.23 -34.84
CA SER A 194 5.68 36.53 -35.14
C SER A 194 4.72 37.72 -34.94
N ALA A 195 4.90 38.51 -33.88
CA ALA A 195 4.88 39.98 -33.89
C ALA A 195 5.10 40.55 -32.47
N ALA A 196 6.01 41.52 -32.39
CA ALA A 196 6.43 42.24 -31.19
C ALA A 196 5.40 43.30 -30.70
N PRO A 197 5.57 43.89 -29.49
CA PRO A 197 4.57 44.74 -28.82
C PRO A 197 4.83 46.26 -28.95
N ASP A 198 3.77 47.06 -28.74
CA ASP A 198 3.69 48.40 -28.06
C ASP A 198 2.55 49.28 -28.64
N PRO A 199 2.09 50.39 -27.99
CA PRO A 199 1.80 50.63 -26.56
C PRO A 199 0.42 51.32 -26.30
N VAL A 200 0.15 51.60 -25.02
CA VAL A 200 -1.06 52.15 -24.35
C VAL A 200 -1.51 53.55 -24.81
N PRO A 201 -2.75 53.99 -24.51
CA PRO A 201 -2.88 55.14 -23.60
C PRO A 201 -3.98 55.03 -22.52
N ALA A 202 -3.74 55.77 -21.44
CA ALA A 202 -4.44 55.78 -20.15
C ALA A 202 -5.61 56.77 -20.06
N VAL A 203 -6.59 56.50 -19.19
CA VAL A 203 -7.29 57.49 -18.33
C VAL A 203 -7.79 56.81 -17.03
N ARG A 204 -7.63 57.50 -15.90
CA ARG A 204 -8.16 57.27 -14.53
C ARG A 204 -8.78 58.62 -14.09
N PRO A 205 -9.35 58.78 -12.87
CA PRO A 205 -10.38 58.05 -12.10
C PRO A 205 -11.56 58.99 -11.74
N GLU A 206 -12.65 58.51 -11.09
CA GLU A 206 -13.39 59.32 -10.10
C GLU A 206 -14.38 58.50 -9.22
N HIS A 207 -14.43 58.87 -7.93
CA HIS A 207 -15.42 58.59 -6.86
C HIS A 207 -15.56 59.95 -6.11
N PRO A 208 -16.72 60.33 -5.51
CA PRO A 208 -17.18 59.76 -4.22
C PRO A 208 -18.73 59.78 -3.96
N ALA A 209 -19.12 59.30 -2.76
CA ALA A 209 -20.46 59.03 -2.15
C ALA A 209 -21.31 60.30 -1.80
N PRO A 210 -22.48 60.32 -1.06
CA PRO A 210 -22.91 59.50 0.11
C PRO A 210 -24.43 59.10 0.23
N GLY A 211 -24.79 58.39 1.32
CA GLY A 211 -26.16 57.96 1.75
C GLY A 211 -27.09 59.09 2.26
N PRO A 212 -28.25 58.87 2.95
CA PRO A 212 -28.56 57.90 4.04
C PRO A 212 -29.93 57.14 3.85
N THR A 213 -30.48 56.26 4.70
CA THR A 213 -31.05 56.48 6.06
C THR A 213 -31.57 55.15 6.65
N ALA A 214 -31.53 55.05 7.98
CA ALA A 214 -31.93 53.92 8.83
C ALA A 214 -33.45 53.78 9.02
N PHE A 215 -33.93 52.58 9.39
CA PHE A 215 -34.95 52.35 10.43
C PHE A 215 -34.92 50.87 10.88
N ALA A 216 -34.99 50.68 12.20
CA ALA A 216 -35.34 49.47 12.94
C ALA A 216 -36.11 49.95 14.19
N PRO A 217 -36.67 49.08 15.06
CA PRO A 217 -37.12 47.69 14.94
C PRO A 217 -38.60 47.55 15.36
N GLU A 218 -39.21 46.37 15.25
CA GLU A 218 -40.27 45.98 16.21
C GLU A 218 -40.45 44.45 16.28
N THR A 219 -40.63 44.03 17.52
CA THR A 219 -40.77 42.69 18.08
C THR A 219 -42.13 42.06 17.79
N GLU A 220 -42.19 40.73 17.62
CA GLU A 220 -43.25 39.93 18.26
C GLU A 220 -42.93 38.43 18.25
N SER A 221 -43.21 37.81 19.39
CA SER A 221 -43.12 36.39 19.73
C SER A 221 -44.48 35.73 19.50
N LEU A 222 -44.52 34.46 19.07
CA LEU A 222 -45.26 33.37 19.73
C LEU A 222 -45.32 32.07 18.87
N ALA A 223 -44.87 30.99 19.50
CA ALA A 223 -45.48 29.65 19.61
C ALA A 223 -45.87 28.82 18.35
N GLY A 224 -45.44 27.55 18.36
CA GLY A 224 -46.16 26.45 17.70
C GLY A 224 -45.30 25.26 17.26
N VAL A 225 -45.00 24.33 18.18
CA VAL A 225 -44.52 22.97 17.88
C VAL A 225 -45.64 21.98 18.22
N PRO A 226 -45.93 20.97 17.38
CA PRO A 226 -46.54 19.74 17.85
C PRO A 226 -45.57 18.55 17.82
N ASP A 227 -45.77 17.72 18.85
CA ASP A 227 -45.04 16.54 19.32
C ASP A 227 -45.03 15.34 18.35
N ALA A 228 -43.96 14.53 18.48
CA ALA A 228 -43.87 13.15 18.02
C ALA A 228 -43.72 12.21 19.23
N PRO A 229 -44.33 11.00 19.24
CA PRO A 229 -44.30 10.13 20.42
C PRO A 229 -42.98 9.35 20.55
N ALA A 230 -42.54 9.24 21.80
CA ALA A 230 -41.39 8.46 22.25
C ALA A 230 -41.66 6.94 22.29
N VAL A 231 -40.67 6.13 21.88
CA VAL A 231 -40.60 4.69 22.17
C VAL A 231 -39.23 4.39 22.77
N GLY A 232 -39.24 3.74 23.93
CA GLY A 232 -38.10 3.56 24.83
C GLY A 232 -36.99 2.62 24.33
N LEU A 233 -35.78 2.90 24.81
CA LEU A 233 -34.56 2.15 24.57
C LEU A 233 -34.48 0.93 25.50
N GLY A 234 -34.58 -0.27 24.93
CA GLY A 234 -34.10 -1.51 25.54
C GLY A 234 -32.72 -1.87 24.98
N ALA A 235 -31.78 -2.23 25.87
CA ALA A 235 -30.41 -2.62 25.53
C ALA A 235 -30.36 -4.03 24.88
N PRO A 236 -29.51 -4.27 23.85
CA PRO A 236 -29.34 -5.61 23.28
C PRO A 236 -28.15 -6.38 23.91
N PRO A 237 -28.18 -7.73 23.92
CA PRO A 237 -27.13 -8.57 24.48
C PRO A 237 -25.93 -8.74 23.52
N ALA A 238 -24.77 -9.05 24.10
CA ALA A 238 -23.52 -9.31 23.41
C ALA A 238 -23.49 -10.69 22.74
N GLY A 239 -22.94 -10.76 21.52
CA GLY A 239 -22.54 -12.01 20.85
C GLY A 239 -23.44 -12.43 19.69
N ALA A 240 -23.35 -11.75 18.54
CA ALA A 240 -23.79 -12.30 17.26
C ALA A 240 -22.86 -11.79 16.14
N ARG A 241 -22.31 -12.71 15.35
CA ARG A 241 -21.65 -12.39 14.08
C ARG A 241 -22.73 -11.87 13.11
N LEU A 242 -22.49 -10.70 12.53
CA LEU A 242 -23.39 -10.10 11.54
C LEU A 242 -23.27 -10.85 10.21
N ASP A 243 -24.36 -11.44 9.75
CA ASP A 243 -24.52 -12.10 8.45
C ASP A 243 -25.05 -11.08 7.42
N TYR A 244 -24.34 -10.90 6.30
CA TYR A 244 -24.64 -9.90 5.27
C TYR A 244 -25.24 -10.51 4.00
N ARG A 245 -26.07 -11.55 4.13
CA ARG A 245 -26.88 -12.03 3.00
C ARG A 245 -28.17 -11.21 2.89
N HIS A 246 -28.29 -10.43 1.81
CA HIS A 246 -29.52 -9.70 1.52
C HIS A 246 -30.61 -10.63 0.95
N PRO A 247 -31.87 -10.53 1.41
CA PRO A 247 -32.96 -11.37 0.95
C PRO A 247 -33.49 -10.84 -0.38
N GLN A 248 -32.99 -11.39 -1.49
CA GLN A 248 -33.70 -11.57 -2.77
C GLN A 248 -32.67 -11.97 -3.84
N ARG A 249 -32.41 -13.27 -3.95
CA ARG A 249 -31.83 -13.87 -5.16
C ARG A 249 -32.59 -15.17 -5.44
N PRO A 250 -33.21 -15.35 -6.62
CA PRO A 250 -33.79 -16.62 -7.02
C PRO A 250 -32.69 -17.68 -7.16
N ALA A 251 -32.93 -18.87 -6.61
CA ALA A 251 -32.06 -20.01 -6.74
C ALA A 251 -32.05 -20.53 -8.19
N ALA A 252 -30.87 -20.61 -8.81
CA ALA A 252 -30.68 -21.37 -10.03
C ALA A 252 -30.29 -22.82 -9.65
N SER A 253 -31.24 -23.73 -9.81
CA SER A 253 -31.09 -25.19 -9.95
C SER A 253 -30.32 -25.46 -11.26
N THR A 254 -29.45 -26.46 -11.48
CA THR A 254 -29.03 -27.69 -10.80
C THR A 254 -27.83 -28.24 -11.59
N ALA A 255 -26.78 -28.74 -10.94
CA ALA A 255 -25.89 -29.77 -11.48
C ALA A 255 -25.51 -30.74 -10.34
N ALA A 256 -25.48 -32.04 -10.64
CA ALA A 256 -25.66 -33.17 -9.72
C ALA A 256 -24.59 -33.32 -8.60
N PRO A 257 -24.91 -34.00 -7.48
CA PRO A 257 -24.06 -34.04 -6.30
C PRO A 257 -23.00 -35.14 -6.38
N VAL A 258 -21.75 -34.78 -6.05
CA VAL A 258 -20.72 -35.73 -5.60
C VAL A 258 -21.02 -36.08 -4.14
N ALA A 259 -20.99 -37.36 -3.80
CA ALA A 259 -21.31 -37.86 -2.46
C ALA A 259 -20.40 -37.24 -1.37
N PRO A 260 -20.95 -36.85 -0.20
CA PRO A 260 -20.14 -36.34 0.90
C PRO A 260 -19.40 -37.49 1.61
N PRO A 261 -18.19 -37.24 2.16
CA PRO A 261 -17.53 -38.20 3.03
C PRO A 261 -18.32 -38.38 4.34
N ALA A 262 -18.25 -39.59 4.91
CA ALA A 262 -19.00 -40.02 6.08
C ALA A 262 -18.73 -39.15 7.32
N PRO A 263 -19.72 -38.98 8.23
CA PRO A 263 -19.57 -38.15 9.42
C PRO A 263 -18.61 -38.82 10.42
N ALA A 264 -17.64 -38.04 10.91
CA ALA A 264 -16.78 -38.40 12.04
C ALA A 264 -17.60 -38.51 13.34
N PRO A 265 -17.17 -39.35 14.32
CA PRO A 265 -17.90 -39.53 15.57
C PRO A 265 -17.92 -38.25 16.41
N PRO A 266 -18.94 -38.07 17.27
CA PRO A 266 -19.13 -36.83 18.04
C PRO A 266 -18.05 -36.71 19.12
N GLY A 267 -16.97 -36.02 18.80
CA GLY A 267 -15.94 -35.59 19.74
C GLY A 267 -16.38 -34.32 20.47
N ALA A 268 -16.27 -34.35 21.80
CA ALA A 268 -16.49 -33.31 22.80
C ALA A 268 -16.60 -31.86 22.28
N ALA A 269 -17.76 -31.25 22.53
CA ALA A 269 -17.95 -29.81 22.45
C ALA A 269 -17.06 -29.08 23.48
N GLY A 270 -16.32 -28.05 23.04
CA GLY A 270 -15.97 -26.91 23.92
C GLY A 270 -14.56 -26.32 23.86
N GLY A 271 -13.63 -26.82 23.05
CA GLY A 271 -12.30 -26.18 22.87
C GLY A 271 -12.21 -25.32 21.61
N PRO A 272 -11.41 -24.24 21.58
CA PRO A 272 -11.02 -23.63 20.31
C PRO A 272 -10.34 -24.70 19.45
N ALA A 273 -10.70 -24.80 18.17
CA ALA A 273 -10.06 -25.73 17.25
C ALA A 273 -8.56 -25.41 17.18
N ALA A 274 -7.72 -26.45 17.22
CA ALA A 274 -6.28 -26.27 17.11
C ALA A 274 -5.94 -25.61 15.75
N PRO A 275 -5.02 -24.64 15.70
CA PRO A 275 -4.68 -23.97 14.47
C PRO A 275 -4.07 -24.96 13.47
N VAL A 276 -4.41 -24.80 12.19
CA VAL A 276 -3.91 -25.63 11.09
C VAL A 276 -3.23 -24.73 10.06
N ALA A 277 -2.11 -25.20 9.52
CA ALA A 277 -1.41 -24.49 8.45
C ALA A 277 -2.22 -24.53 7.14
N GLY A 278 -2.40 -23.38 6.52
CA GLY A 278 -3.19 -23.21 5.30
C GLY A 278 -4.70 -23.24 5.54
N ASP A 279 -5.18 -22.79 6.71
CA ASP A 279 -6.62 -22.74 7.06
C ASP A 279 -7.35 -21.52 6.45
N ALA A 280 -6.60 -20.52 5.97
CA ALA A 280 -7.19 -19.39 5.26
C ALA A 280 -7.73 -19.79 3.88
N ASN A 281 -8.62 -18.98 3.30
CA ASN A 281 -9.14 -19.21 1.95
C ASN A 281 -8.04 -19.05 0.88
N GLY A 282 -8.08 -19.88 -0.16
CA GLY A 282 -7.12 -19.81 -1.28
C GLY A 282 -7.19 -21.03 -2.18
N TRP A 283 -6.78 -20.86 -3.43
CA TRP A 283 -6.89 -21.86 -4.49
C TRP A 283 -5.73 -22.86 -4.44
N SER A 284 -4.56 -22.41 -3.95
CA SER A 284 -3.37 -23.24 -3.72
C SER A 284 -2.98 -23.24 -2.24
N MET A 285 -2.15 -24.22 -1.82
CA MET A 285 -1.62 -24.23 -0.46
C MET A 285 -0.78 -22.98 -0.16
N GLU A 286 0.04 -22.54 -1.13
CA GLU A 286 0.84 -21.32 -1.01
C GLU A 286 -0.03 -20.08 -0.79
N GLU A 287 -1.12 -19.96 -1.54
CA GLU A 287 -2.05 -18.83 -1.40
C GLU A 287 -2.74 -18.84 -0.03
N ARG A 288 -3.15 -20.02 0.46
CA ARG A 288 -3.72 -20.15 1.81
C ARG A 288 -2.71 -19.76 2.90
N LEU A 289 -1.46 -20.21 2.79
CA LEU A 289 -0.40 -19.83 3.75
C LEU A 289 -0.11 -18.34 3.72
N TYR A 290 -0.01 -17.74 2.53
CA TYR A 290 0.16 -16.29 2.37
C TYR A 290 -1.01 -15.51 3.01
N ASN A 291 -2.25 -15.93 2.73
CA ASN A 291 -3.44 -15.30 3.28
C ASN A 291 -3.53 -15.47 4.81
N GLN A 292 -3.08 -16.60 5.34
CA GLN A 292 -3.02 -16.84 6.78
C GLN A 292 -1.98 -15.94 7.45
N VAL A 293 -0.77 -15.82 6.89
CA VAL A 293 0.24 -14.86 7.39
C VAL A 293 -0.28 -13.43 7.36
N ARG A 294 -0.98 -13.04 6.28
CA ARG A 294 -1.63 -11.73 6.18
C ARG A 294 -2.72 -11.54 7.24
N GLY A 295 -3.50 -12.57 7.53
CA GLY A 295 -4.49 -12.57 8.61
C GLY A 295 -3.86 -12.38 9.99
N MET A 296 -2.79 -13.13 10.29
CA MET A 296 -2.03 -12.99 11.54
C MET A 296 -1.48 -11.57 11.73
N PHE A 297 -0.97 -10.95 10.66
CA PHE A 297 -0.51 -9.56 10.68
C PHE A 297 -1.64 -8.59 11.06
N GLU A 298 -2.80 -8.71 10.40
CA GLU A 298 -3.98 -7.87 10.66
C GLU A 298 -4.53 -8.07 12.08
N ASP A 299 -4.57 -9.31 12.55
CA ASP A 299 -5.11 -9.68 13.86
C ASP A 299 -4.20 -9.19 14.99
N LEU A 300 -2.88 -9.29 14.82
CA LEU A 300 -1.91 -8.72 15.77
C LEU A 300 -2.04 -7.19 15.83
N ALA A 301 -2.12 -6.52 14.67
CA ALA A 301 -2.30 -5.07 14.61
C ALA A 301 -3.57 -4.62 15.35
N ARG A 302 -4.68 -5.33 15.13
CA ARG A 302 -5.99 -5.03 15.72
C ARG A 302 -6.03 -5.29 17.22
N SER A 303 -5.43 -6.40 17.68
CA SER A 303 -5.40 -6.78 19.09
C SER A 303 -4.57 -5.78 19.90
N VAL A 304 -3.39 -5.39 19.39
CA VAL A 304 -2.56 -4.35 20.02
C VAL A 304 -3.25 -2.98 19.99
N ALA A 305 -3.96 -2.64 18.90
CA ALA A 305 -4.74 -1.40 18.83
C ALA A 305 -5.84 -1.34 19.88
N ALA A 306 -6.60 -2.42 20.06
CA ALA A 306 -7.64 -2.53 21.06
C ALA A 306 -7.07 -2.37 22.48
N TYR A 307 -5.94 -3.02 22.77
CA TYR A 307 -5.24 -2.88 24.03
C TYR A 307 -4.79 -1.44 24.29
N ARG A 308 -4.05 -0.82 23.35
CA ARG A 308 -3.56 0.56 23.47
C ARG A 308 -4.70 1.56 23.65
N SER A 309 -5.81 1.38 22.92
CA SER A 309 -7.00 2.22 23.06
C SER A 309 -7.67 2.07 24.44
N ALA A 310 -7.82 0.84 24.94
CA ALA A 310 -8.38 0.59 26.26
C ALA A 310 -7.50 1.14 27.39
N ALA A 311 -6.18 0.99 27.28
CA ALA A 311 -5.22 1.58 28.21
C ALA A 311 -5.27 3.12 28.17
N GLY A 312 -5.33 3.71 26.98
CA GLY A 312 -5.49 5.17 26.82
C GLY A 312 -6.79 5.68 27.43
N PHE A 313 -7.91 4.99 27.22
CA PHE A 313 -9.19 5.33 27.85
C PHE A 313 -9.12 5.25 29.39
N ALA A 314 -8.49 4.20 29.92
CA ALA A 314 -8.29 4.07 31.36
C ALA A 314 -7.47 5.24 31.92
N ALA A 315 -6.40 5.66 31.23
CA ALA A 315 -5.57 6.78 31.62
C ALA A 315 -6.34 8.11 31.61
N SER A 316 -7.07 8.43 30.53
CA SER A 316 -7.90 9.64 30.47
C SER A 316 -9.02 9.64 31.52
N ARG A 317 -9.53 8.47 31.88
CA ARG A 317 -10.50 8.34 32.96
C ARG A 317 -9.87 8.62 34.32
N LEU A 318 -8.68 8.08 34.59
CA LEU A 318 -7.94 8.34 35.82
C LEU A 318 -7.66 9.83 35.98
N GLU A 319 -7.18 10.49 34.93
CA GLU A 319 -6.90 11.94 34.93
C GLU A 319 -8.14 12.75 35.35
N ARG A 320 -9.30 12.51 34.73
CA ARG A 320 -10.56 13.17 35.10
C ARG A 320 -10.98 12.90 36.55
N GLU A 321 -10.91 11.65 37.01
CA GLU A 321 -11.29 11.29 38.38
C GLU A 321 -10.32 11.93 39.41
N LEU A 322 -9.04 12.11 39.07
CA LEU A 322 -8.07 12.82 39.91
C LEU A 322 -8.34 14.33 39.94
N ASP A 323 -8.65 14.95 38.80
CA ASP A 323 -8.99 16.37 38.72
C ASP A 323 -10.27 16.70 39.50
N GLU A 324 -11.32 15.87 39.36
CA GLU A 324 -12.56 15.98 40.13
C GLU A 324 -12.29 15.89 41.64
N ALA A 325 -11.44 14.96 42.07
CA ALA A 325 -11.06 14.83 43.47
C ALA A 325 -10.29 16.05 44.02
N LEU A 326 -9.63 16.83 43.15
CA LEU A 326 -8.85 18.02 43.51
C LEU A 326 -9.60 19.35 43.30
N ALA A 327 -10.82 19.29 42.77
CA ALA A 327 -11.64 20.45 42.43
C ALA A 327 -12.04 21.31 43.64
N ASP A 328 -12.25 20.71 44.82
CA ASP A 328 -12.52 21.44 46.06
C ASP A 328 -11.22 21.74 46.84
N PRO A 329 -10.78 23.01 46.93
CA PRO A 329 -9.57 23.40 47.66
C PRO A 329 -9.59 23.07 49.15
N ARG A 330 -10.78 22.98 49.77
CA ARG A 330 -10.92 22.75 51.23
C ARG A 330 -10.80 21.27 51.60
N ALA A 331 -11.01 20.36 50.65
CA ALA A 331 -11.02 18.91 50.86
C ALA A 331 -9.71 18.21 50.45
N ARG A 332 -8.73 18.94 49.89
CA ARG A 332 -7.50 18.36 49.29
C ARG A 332 -6.64 17.52 50.25
N LEU A 333 -6.68 17.83 51.54
CA LEU A 333 -5.91 17.14 52.59
C LEU A 333 -6.78 16.19 53.45
N GLY A 334 -8.03 15.93 53.05
CA GLY A 334 -8.95 15.04 53.76
C GLY A 334 -8.82 13.58 53.33
N GLY A 335 -9.00 12.64 54.27
CA GLY A 335 -8.93 11.19 54.01
C GLY A 335 -9.94 10.68 52.96
N ALA A 336 -11.07 11.36 52.77
CA ALA A 336 -12.03 11.04 51.71
C ALA A 336 -11.45 11.26 50.30
N THR A 337 -10.68 12.33 50.10
CA THR A 337 -10.00 12.65 48.83
C THR A 337 -8.86 11.66 48.56
N GLU A 338 -8.17 11.21 49.60
CA GLU A 338 -7.16 10.16 49.48
C GLU A 338 -7.77 8.81 49.10
N ALA A 339 -8.87 8.42 49.74
CA ALA A 339 -9.62 7.20 49.40
C ALA A 339 -10.18 7.25 47.96
N ALA A 340 -10.70 8.39 47.52
CA ALA A 340 -11.20 8.57 46.16
C ALA A 340 -10.09 8.42 45.10
N ARG A 341 -8.91 9.02 45.35
CA ARG A 341 -7.73 8.87 44.47
C ARG A 341 -7.19 7.43 44.46
N ALA A 342 -7.19 6.74 45.59
CA ALA A 342 -6.82 5.32 45.66
C ALA A 342 -7.78 4.47 44.81
N ALA A 343 -9.09 4.64 45.02
CA ALA A 343 -10.11 3.91 44.28
C ALA A 343 -10.08 4.20 42.76
N ALA A 344 -9.73 5.43 42.35
CA ALA A 344 -9.54 5.77 40.94
C ALA A 344 -8.34 5.03 40.31
N ARG A 345 -7.23 4.92 41.06
CA ARG A 345 -6.05 4.14 40.63
C ARG A 345 -6.35 2.66 40.54
N ASP A 346 -7.12 2.10 41.49
CA ASP A 346 -7.53 0.70 41.47
C ASP A 346 -8.39 0.41 40.23
N ARG A 347 -9.39 1.27 39.94
CA ARG A 347 -10.21 1.15 38.71
C ARG A 347 -9.39 1.23 37.44
N HIS A 348 -8.40 2.12 37.39
CA HIS A 348 -7.46 2.22 36.27
C HIS A 348 -6.68 0.91 36.11
N ALA A 349 -6.10 0.39 37.19
CA ALA A 349 -5.36 -0.86 37.18
C ALA A 349 -6.24 -2.04 36.73
N ASP A 350 -7.49 -2.12 37.20
CA ASP A 350 -8.44 -3.16 36.80
C ASP A 350 -8.82 -3.09 35.31
N LEU A 351 -8.97 -1.89 34.75
CA LEU A 351 -9.26 -1.71 33.33
C LEU A 351 -8.06 -2.11 32.46
N VAL A 352 -6.86 -1.65 32.81
CA VAL A 352 -5.63 -2.01 32.10
C VAL A 352 -5.35 -3.51 32.22
N GLY A 353 -5.53 -4.10 33.40
CA GLY A 353 -5.36 -5.53 33.64
C GLY A 353 -6.30 -6.39 32.81
N ARG A 354 -7.59 -6.01 32.71
CA ARG A 354 -8.55 -6.70 31.83
C ARG A 354 -8.20 -6.57 30.35
N ALA A 355 -7.79 -5.38 29.90
CA ALA A 355 -7.35 -5.17 28.52
C ALA A 355 -6.10 -6.01 28.21
N ARG A 356 -5.15 -6.08 29.14
CA ARG A 356 -3.95 -6.90 29.01
C ARG A 356 -4.28 -8.38 28.92
N ALA A 357 -5.18 -8.87 29.77
CA ALA A 357 -5.61 -10.27 29.74
C ALA A 357 -6.34 -10.65 28.43
N VAL A 358 -7.00 -9.71 27.75
CA VAL A 358 -7.53 -9.94 26.40
C VAL A 358 -6.38 -10.07 25.40
N LEU A 359 -5.46 -9.11 25.40
CA LEU A 359 -4.30 -9.13 24.51
C LEU A 359 -3.47 -10.40 24.69
N ASP A 360 -3.17 -10.82 25.91
CA ASP A 360 -2.36 -12.01 26.17
C ASP A 360 -3.02 -13.29 25.62
N ARG A 361 -4.36 -13.38 25.63
CA ARG A 361 -5.07 -14.50 25.00
C ARG A 361 -4.96 -14.46 23.47
N ASP A 362 -5.13 -13.28 22.87
CA ASP A 362 -5.03 -13.11 21.43
C ASP A 362 -3.60 -13.39 20.94
N LEU A 363 -2.58 -12.96 21.71
CA LEU A 363 -1.17 -13.26 21.45
C LEU A 363 -0.87 -14.76 21.58
N ALA A 364 -1.43 -15.45 22.56
CA ALA A 364 -1.26 -16.90 22.71
C ALA A 364 -1.86 -17.67 21.52
N GLN A 365 -3.01 -17.23 21.00
CA GLN A 365 -3.62 -17.79 19.80
C GLN A 365 -2.73 -17.57 18.57
N LEU A 366 -2.25 -16.34 18.36
CA LEU A 366 -1.38 -16.02 17.22
C LEU A 366 -0.01 -16.72 17.30
N ALA A 367 0.52 -16.92 18.51
CA ALA A 367 1.73 -17.72 18.71
C ALA A 367 1.50 -19.18 18.30
N ALA A 368 0.40 -19.79 18.72
CA ALA A 368 0.04 -21.15 18.32
C ALA A 368 -0.18 -21.27 16.79
N GLU A 369 -0.76 -20.25 16.15
CA GLU A 369 -0.86 -20.19 14.69
C GLU A 369 0.51 -20.11 14.01
N SER A 370 1.42 -19.28 14.54
CA SER A 370 2.79 -19.17 14.03
C SER A 370 3.55 -20.49 14.10
N GLU A 371 3.39 -21.25 15.19
CA GLU A 371 4.04 -22.56 15.41
C GLU A 371 3.67 -23.60 14.35
N VAL A 372 2.46 -23.52 13.78
CA VAL A 372 2.03 -24.43 12.69
C VAL A 372 2.31 -23.85 11.30
N VAL A 373 2.20 -22.53 11.13
CA VAL A 373 2.37 -21.87 9.83
C VAL A 373 3.83 -21.83 9.41
N GLU A 374 4.76 -21.38 10.26
CA GLU A 374 6.16 -21.19 9.87
C GLU A 374 6.81 -22.48 9.33
N PRO A 375 6.67 -23.67 9.98
CA PRO A 375 7.22 -24.91 9.43
C PRO A 375 6.59 -25.36 8.11
N ALA A 376 5.37 -24.90 7.79
CA ALA A 376 4.66 -25.22 6.57
C ALA A 376 4.98 -24.26 5.40
N LEU A 377 5.69 -23.16 5.67
CA LEU A 377 6.03 -22.18 4.63
C LEU A 377 6.97 -22.80 3.58
N PRO A 378 6.68 -22.65 2.27
CA PRO A 378 7.60 -23.05 1.22
C PRO A 378 8.87 -22.18 1.25
N PRO A 379 9.98 -22.61 0.59
CA PRO A 379 11.27 -21.91 0.66
C PRO A 379 11.19 -20.40 0.41
N ALA A 380 10.41 -19.96 -0.57
CA ALA A 380 10.25 -18.53 -0.89
C ALA A 380 9.68 -17.68 0.26
N LEU A 381 8.84 -18.26 1.11
CA LEU A 381 8.16 -17.59 2.23
C LEU A 381 8.82 -17.89 3.59
N ALA A 382 9.67 -18.91 3.66
CA ALA A 382 10.29 -19.40 4.88
C ALA A 382 11.56 -18.62 5.27
N ARG A 383 11.86 -18.60 6.58
CA ARG A 383 13.15 -18.12 7.10
C ARG A 383 14.30 -19.00 6.61
N TRP A 384 15.52 -18.46 6.60
CA TRP A 384 16.72 -19.20 6.20
C TRP A 384 17.12 -20.35 7.15
N ASP A 385 16.64 -20.33 8.39
CA ASP A 385 16.81 -21.41 9.37
C ASP A 385 15.71 -22.48 9.30
N ASN A 386 14.72 -22.30 8.42
CA ASN A 386 13.65 -23.27 8.23
C ASN A 386 14.20 -24.56 7.58
N PRO A 387 13.88 -25.75 8.10
CA PRO A 387 14.35 -27.02 7.54
C PRO A 387 13.96 -27.27 6.08
N VAL A 388 12.95 -26.57 5.55
CA VAL A 388 12.52 -26.66 4.15
C VAL A 388 13.67 -26.43 3.15
N TRP A 389 14.68 -25.64 3.54
CA TRP A 389 15.86 -25.38 2.71
C TRP A 389 16.78 -26.60 2.54
N HIS A 390 16.70 -27.62 3.40
CA HIS A 390 17.53 -28.82 3.26
C HIS A 390 17.12 -29.69 2.06
N ALA A 391 15.84 -29.64 1.67
CA ALA A 391 15.30 -30.33 0.52
C ALA A 391 14.99 -29.34 -0.63
N TYR A 392 15.71 -28.22 -0.68
CA TYR A 392 15.49 -27.19 -1.68
C TYR A 392 15.69 -27.72 -3.11
N GLU A 393 14.69 -27.48 -3.95
CA GLU A 393 14.73 -27.67 -5.39
C GLU A 393 14.35 -26.37 -6.09
N VAL A 394 14.99 -26.09 -7.24
CA VAL A 394 14.70 -24.89 -8.01
C VAL A 394 13.27 -25.00 -8.57
N PRO A 395 12.41 -23.99 -8.33
CA PRO A 395 11.00 -24.08 -8.70
C PRO A 395 10.81 -24.05 -10.23
N ARG A 396 9.69 -24.59 -10.71
CA ARG A 396 9.36 -24.55 -12.15
C ARG A 396 8.64 -23.27 -12.57
N GLN A 397 8.04 -22.57 -11.61
CA GLN A 397 7.32 -21.32 -11.78
C GLN A 397 7.64 -20.41 -10.60
N PRO A 398 7.66 -19.08 -10.79
CA PRO A 398 7.85 -18.16 -9.68
C PRO A 398 6.69 -18.30 -8.68
N PRO A 399 6.96 -18.21 -7.36
CA PRO A 399 5.93 -18.20 -6.33
C PRO A 399 5.16 -16.88 -6.36
N MET A 400 4.03 -16.86 -5.68
CA MET A 400 3.19 -15.69 -5.55
C MET A 400 3.84 -14.55 -4.75
N ALA A 401 4.73 -14.88 -3.81
CA ALA A 401 5.39 -13.93 -2.93
C ALA A 401 6.74 -14.44 -2.42
N VAL A 402 7.55 -13.53 -1.88
CA VAL A 402 8.83 -13.83 -1.21
C VAL A 402 8.92 -13.13 0.14
N ARG A 403 9.62 -13.74 1.11
CA ARG A 403 9.89 -13.14 2.42
C ARG A 403 11.07 -12.17 2.35
N LEU A 404 10.85 -10.91 2.73
CA LEU A 404 11.90 -9.89 2.84
C LEU A 404 12.40 -9.65 4.26
N GLY A 405 11.82 -10.27 5.27
CA GLY A 405 12.21 -10.11 6.66
C GLY A 405 11.09 -10.52 7.60
N ASP A 406 11.14 -10.01 8.82
CA ASP A 406 10.18 -10.26 9.88
C ASP A 406 9.70 -8.97 10.52
N LEU A 407 8.47 -8.96 11.02
CA LEU A 407 7.85 -7.84 11.72
C LEU A 407 7.40 -8.28 13.10
N HIS A 408 7.62 -7.45 14.11
CA HIS A 408 7.02 -7.66 15.42
C HIS A 408 6.63 -6.32 16.07
N LEU A 409 5.77 -6.39 17.07
CA LEU A 409 5.38 -5.24 17.90
C LEU A 409 6.06 -5.32 19.29
N PRO A 410 6.29 -4.19 19.97
CA PRO A 410 6.90 -4.17 21.31
C PRO A 410 6.15 -5.00 22.35
N GLU A 411 4.83 -5.15 22.21
CA GLU A 411 4.00 -5.95 23.11
C GLU A 411 4.24 -7.46 23.00
N ALA A 412 4.80 -7.93 21.88
CA ALA A 412 5.02 -9.34 21.59
C ALA A 412 6.29 -9.53 20.74
N PRO A 413 7.50 -9.28 21.29
CA PRO A 413 8.74 -9.34 20.52
C PRO A 413 9.06 -10.75 19.99
N GLU A 414 8.59 -11.79 20.67
CA GLU A 414 8.79 -13.19 20.25
C GLU A 414 7.88 -13.60 19.09
N LEU A 415 6.76 -12.91 18.88
CA LEU A 415 5.81 -13.21 17.80
C LEU A 415 6.24 -12.47 16.52
N ARG A 416 6.95 -13.19 15.65
CA ARG A 416 7.45 -12.65 14.38
C ARG A 416 6.50 -12.98 13.24
N ILE A 417 6.03 -11.93 12.57
CA ILE A 417 5.18 -12.01 11.39
C ILE A 417 6.04 -11.85 10.14
N PRO A 418 6.03 -12.82 9.20
CA PRO A 418 6.80 -12.70 7.96
C PRO A 418 6.41 -11.47 7.14
N LEU A 419 7.39 -10.64 6.76
CA LEU A 419 7.19 -9.57 5.76
C LEU A 419 7.20 -10.19 4.36
N LEU A 420 6.02 -10.49 3.82
CA LEU A 420 5.86 -11.09 2.49
C LEU A 420 5.54 -10.01 1.44
N VAL A 421 6.30 -9.99 0.34
CA VAL A 421 6.02 -9.13 -0.83
C VAL A 421 5.64 -9.97 -2.04
N ARG A 422 4.71 -9.48 -2.84
CA ARG A 422 4.24 -10.16 -4.06
C ARG A 422 5.31 -10.13 -5.15
N LEU A 423 5.30 -11.17 -5.99
CA LEU A 423 6.03 -11.19 -7.25
C LEU A 423 5.06 -10.95 -8.45
N PRO A 424 5.51 -10.30 -9.53
CA PRO A 424 6.81 -9.62 -9.66
C PRO A 424 6.94 -8.45 -8.67
N LEU A 425 8.17 -8.06 -8.32
CA LEU A 425 8.38 -6.95 -7.39
C LEU A 425 7.86 -5.65 -8.01
N GLU A 426 6.80 -5.08 -7.45
CA GLU A 426 6.20 -3.83 -7.95
C GLU A 426 7.05 -2.60 -7.63
N ARG A 427 7.91 -2.71 -6.62
CA ARG A 427 8.77 -1.63 -6.15
C ARG A 427 10.18 -2.15 -5.98
N GLY A 428 11.15 -1.35 -6.41
CA GLY A 428 12.54 -1.59 -6.06
C GLY A 428 12.76 -1.51 -4.54
N LEU A 429 13.93 -1.95 -4.10
CA LEU A 429 14.30 -2.02 -2.69
C LEU A 429 15.37 -0.99 -2.38
N TRP A 430 15.35 -0.45 -1.16
CA TRP A 430 16.44 0.36 -0.62
C TRP A 430 16.84 -0.20 0.74
N ILE A 431 18.06 -0.70 0.84
CA ILE A 431 18.67 -1.13 2.10
C ILE A 431 19.54 0.01 2.61
N ASP A 432 19.17 0.56 3.75
CA ASP A 432 19.82 1.73 4.34
C ASP A 432 21.17 1.35 4.97
N SER A 433 22.26 1.88 4.41
CA SER A 433 23.62 1.65 4.92
C SER A 433 24.11 2.76 5.85
N GLY A 434 23.29 3.79 6.11
CA GLY A 434 23.68 4.98 6.88
C GLY A 434 23.44 4.83 8.39
N PRO A 435 24.17 5.60 9.23
CA PRO A 435 23.92 5.65 10.67
C PRO A 435 22.71 6.53 11.04
N GLY A 436 22.22 7.36 10.10
CA GLY A 436 21.15 8.35 10.30
C GLY A 436 19.84 7.84 10.93
N PRO A 437 19.41 6.58 10.72
CA PRO A 437 18.22 6.01 11.35
C PRO A 437 18.41 5.64 12.82
N TYR A 438 19.65 5.38 13.23
CA TYR A 438 19.94 4.81 14.54
C TYR A 438 20.26 5.94 15.52
N PRO A 439 19.53 6.07 16.65
CA PRO A 439 19.86 7.06 17.66
C PRO A 439 21.29 6.83 18.15
N ARG A 440 22.17 7.82 18.00
CA ARG A 440 23.43 7.85 18.75
C ARG A 440 23.09 7.77 20.23
N ALA A 441 23.76 6.88 20.96
CA ALA A 441 23.61 6.78 22.41
C ALA A 441 23.68 8.18 23.03
N GLY A 442 22.63 8.58 23.76
CA GLY A 442 22.61 9.82 24.54
C GLY A 442 21.68 10.96 24.08
N ARG A 443 20.61 10.74 23.29
CA ARG A 443 19.68 11.85 22.95
C ARG A 443 18.18 11.65 23.15
N ASP A 444 17.71 10.54 23.69
CA ASP A 444 16.30 10.44 24.08
C ASP A 444 16.05 9.27 25.07
N PRO A 445 15.97 9.53 26.39
CA PRO A 445 15.78 8.47 27.40
C PRO A 445 14.39 7.79 27.31
N GLU A 446 13.38 8.43 26.70
CA GLU A 446 12.03 7.87 26.58
C GLU A 446 11.93 6.74 25.52
N ARG A 447 12.89 6.65 24.58
CA ARG A 447 12.97 5.58 23.57
C ARG A 447 13.92 4.43 23.96
N GLU A 448 14.54 4.51 25.12
CA GLU A 448 15.54 3.55 25.60
C GLU A 448 14.90 2.26 26.18
N PHE A 449 13.58 2.29 26.44
CA PHE A 449 12.86 1.21 27.11
C PHE A 449 12.69 -0.11 26.31
N GLY A 450 13.09 -0.16 25.03
CA GLY A 450 12.91 -1.34 24.17
C GLY A 450 14.18 -2.13 23.84
N ARG A 451 15.37 -1.67 24.22
CA ARG A 451 16.64 -2.29 23.75
C ARG A 451 17.19 -3.40 24.64
N ARG A 452 16.82 -3.46 25.92
CA ARG A 452 17.49 -4.34 26.90
C ARG A 452 17.07 -5.81 26.86
N GLU A 453 16.01 -6.17 26.13
CA GLU A 453 15.50 -7.56 26.11
C GLU A 453 15.54 -8.24 24.74
N LEU A 454 16.01 -7.56 23.69
CA LEU A 454 16.18 -8.18 22.38
C LEU A 454 17.53 -8.92 22.35
N GLY A 455 17.48 -10.24 22.49
CA GLY A 455 18.60 -11.19 22.37
C GLY A 455 19.23 -11.26 20.97
N SER A 456 19.42 -10.12 20.30
CA SER A 456 20.27 -10.00 19.12
C SER A 456 21.68 -9.71 19.58
N ALA A 457 22.65 -10.49 19.10
CA ALA A 457 24.07 -10.36 19.39
C ALA A 457 24.71 -9.10 18.76
N LEU A 458 24.13 -7.94 19.02
CA LEU A 458 24.64 -6.61 18.75
C LEU A 458 24.82 -5.93 20.11
N THR A 459 26.07 -5.63 20.44
CA THR A 459 26.48 -4.88 21.64
C THR A 459 25.64 -3.61 21.84
N ASP A 460 25.46 -3.16 23.09
CA ASP A 460 24.71 -1.95 23.49
C ASP A 460 25.08 -0.63 22.77
N ALA A 461 26.10 -0.63 21.92
CA ALA A 461 26.53 0.50 21.10
C ALA A 461 25.95 0.44 19.68
N ALA A 462 25.56 1.59 19.13
CA ALA A 462 25.19 1.70 17.72
C ALA A 462 26.35 1.16 16.85
N PRO A 463 26.08 0.26 15.89
CA PRO A 463 27.11 -0.30 15.02
C PRO A 463 27.85 0.82 14.29
N ASP A 464 29.17 0.66 14.14
CA ASP A 464 29.97 1.60 13.35
C ASP A 464 29.51 1.60 11.87
N GLU A 465 29.75 2.71 11.17
CA GLU A 465 29.27 2.92 9.80
C GLU A 465 29.76 1.85 8.83
N ALA A 466 30.98 1.34 9.04
CA ALA A 466 31.53 0.26 8.24
C ALA A 466 30.80 -1.08 8.49
N ALA A 467 30.40 -1.37 9.73
CA ALA A 467 29.61 -2.54 10.09
C ALA A 467 28.19 -2.46 9.51
N LEU A 468 27.56 -1.29 9.55
CA LEU A 468 26.26 -1.05 8.90
C LEU A 468 26.35 -1.27 7.39
N GLY A 469 27.38 -0.73 6.73
CA GLY A 469 27.61 -0.95 5.31
C GLY A 469 27.77 -2.44 4.96
N ARG A 470 28.56 -3.19 5.75
CA ARG A 470 28.71 -4.64 5.58
C ARG A 470 27.39 -5.39 5.76
N LEU A 471 26.64 -5.12 6.82
CA LEU A 471 25.35 -5.77 7.08
C LEU A 471 24.29 -5.41 6.02
N ALA A 472 24.34 -4.20 5.45
CA ALA A 472 23.46 -3.77 4.36
C ALA A 472 23.73 -4.58 3.09
N LEU A 473 24.99 -4.76 2.74
CA LEU A 473 25.41 -5.64 1.65
C LEU A 473 25.06 -7.12 1.91
N GLU A 474 25.29 -7.64 3.12
CA GLU A 474 24.90 -9.02 3.47
C GLU A 474 23.38 -9.22 3.36
N THR A 475 22.60 -8.21 3.78
CA THR A 475 21.14 -8.19 3.62
C THR A 475 20.75 -8.19 2.15
N ALA A 476 21.41 -7.38 1.31
CA ALA A 476 21.18 -7.33 -0.12
C ALA A 476 21.46 -8.69 -0.80
N VAL A 477 22.56 -9.34 -0.43
CA VAL A 477 22.94 -10.67 -0.92
C VAL A 477 21.96 -11.74 -0.46
N ALA A 478 21.49 -11.68 0.79
CA ALA A 478 20.47 -12.60 1.28
C ALA A 478 19.13 -12.44 0.52
N VAL A 479 18.70 -11.21 0.24
CA VAL A 479 17.49 -10.96 -0.55
C VAL A 479 17.68 -11.41 -2.00
N ALA A 480 18.82 -11.08 -2.63
CA ALA A 480 19.14 -11.50 -3.99
C ALA A 480 19.20 -13.03 -4.13
N ALA A 481 19.80 -13.73 -3.16
CA ALA A 481 19.83 -15.18 -3.12
C ALA A 481 18.43 -15.79 -3.00
N ARG A 482 17.54 -15.20 -2.19
CA ARG A 482 16.14 -15.64 -2.12
C ARG A 482 15.40 -15.42 -3.43
N LEU A 483 15.58 -14.26 -4.07
CA LEU A 483 14.96 -13.98 -5.37
C LEU A 483 15.44 -14.97 -6.44
N LEU A 484 16.75 -15.21 -6.54
CA LEU A 484 17.31 -16.23 -7.41
C LEU A 484 16.72 -17.63 -7.13
N ALA A 485 16.58 -17.99 -5.85
CA ALA A 485 16.03 -19.28 -5.44
C ALA A 485 14.51 -19.40 -5.67
N ALA A 486 13.80 -18.28 -5.76
CA ALA A 486 12.37 -18.25 -6.01
C ALA A 486 12.01 -18.39 -7.49
N HIS A 487 12.96 -18.24 -8.42
CA HIS A 487 12.66 -18.24 -9.85
C HIS A 487 13.10 -19.54 -10.53
N PRO A 488 12.48 -19.88 -11.69
CA PRO A 488 12.93 -20.99 -12.52
C PRO A 488 14.39 -20.84 -12.96
N PRO A 489 15.06 -21.94 -13.35
CA PRO A 489 16.42 -21.87 -13.87
C PRO A 489 16.52 -20.89 -15.03
N GLY A 490 17.39 -19.88 -14.90
CA GLY A 490 17.55 -18.83 -15.92
C GLY A 490 16.38 -17.83 -16.01
N GLY A 491 15.38 -17.89 -15.12
CA GLY A 491 14.26 -16.95 -15.08
C GLY A 491 14.57 -15.62 -14.36
N TYR A 492 15.69 -15.55 -13.65
CA TYR A 492 16.10 -14.37 -12.89
C TYR A 492 17.62 -14.24 -12.88
N ALA A 493 18.14 -13.04 -13.08
CA ALA A 493 19.56 -12.73 -13.14
C ALA A 493 19.88 -11.51 -12.26
N VAL A 494 21.11 -11.48 -11.73
CA VAL A 494 21.59 -10.40 -10.87
C VAL A 494 22.76 -9.69 -11.55
N GLN A 495 22.73 -8.36 -11.52
CA GLN A 495 23.81 -7.48 -11.92
C GLN A 495 24.17 -6.58 -10.73
N VAL A 496 25.45 -6.18 -10.63
CA VAL A 496 25.93 -5.39 -9.49
C VAL A 496 26.74 -4.20 -10.00
N LEU A 497 26.47 -3.02 -9.44
CA LEU A 497 27.35 -1.86 -9.52
C LEU A 497 28.10 -1.70 -8.21
N ASP A 498 29.43 -1.69 -8.27
CA ASP A 498 30.30 -1.45 -7.13
C ASP A 498 31.50 -0.62 -7.56
N PRO A 499 31.33 0.71 -7.75
CA PRO A 499 32.33 1.54 -8.39
C PRO A 499 33.68 1.58 -7.68
N ALA A 500 33.71 1.58 -6.34
CA ALA A 500 34.94 1.49 -5.55
C ALA A 500 35.46 0.06 -5.32
N GLY A 501 34.73 -0.98 -5.73
CA GLY A 501 35.16 -2.38 -5.53
C GLY A 501 35.15 -2.86 -4.07
N SER A 502 34.35 -2.24 -3.21
CA SER A 502 34.35 -2.50 -1.76
C SER A 502 33.37 -3.60 -1.32
N ALA A 503 32.47 -4.03 -2.21
CA ALA A 503 31.47 -5.07 -1.93
C ALA A 503 32.01 -6.51 -2.02
N GLY A 504 33.28 -6.68 -2.43
CA GLY A 504 33.89 -7.98 -2.75
C GLY A 504 33.62 -9.11 -1.74
N PRO A 505 33.93 -8.93 -0.44
CA PRO A 505 33.70 -9.97 0.57
C PRO A 505 32.23 -10.37 0.73
N ALA A 506 31.30 -9.41 0.69
CA ALA A 506 29.87 -9.68 0.84
C ALA A 506 29.30 -10.37 -0.40
N LEU A 507 29.79 -10.03 -1.60
CA LEU A 507 29.36 -10.65 -2.87
C LEU A 507 29.94 -12.04 -3.11
N ALA A 508 30.87 -12.52 -2.27
CA ALA A 508 31.53 -13.81 -2.44
C ALA A 508 30.55 -14.99 -2.65
N PRO A 509 29.43 -15.13 -1.90
CA PRO A 509 28.48 -16.23 -2.13
C PRO A 509 27.87 -16.23 -3.53
N LEU A 510 27.57 -15.06 -4.09
CA LEU A 510 27.02 -14.94 -5.45
C LEU A 510 28.07 -15.20 -6.53
N ARG A 511 29.30 -14.71 -6.32
CA ARG A 511 30.40 -14.86 -7.28
C ARG A 511 30.94 -16.29 -7.32
N GLU A 512 31.19 -16.88 -6.15
CA GLU A 512 31.82 -18.21 -6.05
C GLU A 512 30.89 -19.33 -6.52
N SER A 513 29.57 -19.19 -6.32
CA SER A 513 28.58 -20.14 -6.84
C SER A 513 28.36 -20.03 -8.36
N GLY A 514 28.76 -18.90 -8.96
CA GLY A 514 28.46 -18.55 -10.35
C GLY A 514 27.04 -17.98 -10.56
N ALA A 515 26.33 -17.64 -9.49
CA ALA A 515 25.02 -16.99 -9.57
C ALA A 515 25.11 -15.53 -10.06
N LEU A 516 26.26 -14.88 -9.86
CA LEU A 516 26.65 -13.61 -10.48
C LEU A 516 27.70 -13.88 -11.58
N PRO A 517 27.29 -14.12 -12.84
CA PRO A 517 28.19 -14.52 -13.91
C PRO A 517 29.09 -13.35 -14.37
N GLU A 518 28.54 -12.14 -14.43
CA GLU A 518 29.26 -10.94 -14.85
C GLU A 518 29.96 -10.28 -13.65
N PRO A 519 31.19 -9.76 -13.82
CA PRO A 519 31.84 -9.00 -12.77
C PRO A 519 31.05 -7.72 -12.44
N PRO A 520 31.06 -7.25 -11.18
CA PRO A 520 30.45 -5.97 -10.84
C PRO A 520 30.97 -4.82 -11.71
N GLY A 521 30.08 -3.93 -12.13
CA GLY A 521 30.42 -2.72 -12.86
C GLY A 521 31.28 -1.81 -11.99
N ALA A 522 32.57 -1.72 -12.31
CA ALA A 522 33.56 -0.94 -11.57
C ALA A 522 33.84 0.43 -12.23
N GLY A 523 34.05 1.45 -11.39
CA GLY A 523 34.21 2.85 -11.80
C GLY A 523 33.06 3.42 -12.63
N ALA A 524 33.20 4.69 -13.03
CA ALA A 524 32.16 5.40 -13.78
C ALA A 524 31.83 4.75 -15.15
N ARG A 525 32.82 4.15 -15.83
CA ARG A 525 32.60 3.46 -17.11
C ARG A 525 31.75 2.20 -16.95
N GLY A 526 32.01 1.41 -15.90
CA GLY A 526 31.21 0.21 -15.60
C GLY A 526 29.76 0.57 -15.26
N VAL A 527 29.58 1.63 -14.45
CA VAL A 527 28.26 2.19 -14.13
C VAL A 527 27.51 2.58 -15.39
N ALA A 528 28.11 3.41 -16.25
CA ALA A 528 27.47 3.87 -17.48
C ALA A 528 27.09 2.70 -18.40
N ALA A 529 27.98 1.72 -18.59
CA ALA A 529 27.74 0.58 -19.49
C ALA A 529 26.56 -0.28 -19.03
N VAL A 530 26.48 -0.61 -17.74
CA VAL A 530 25.38 -1.42 -17.17
C VAL A 530 24.06 -0.66 -17.21
N LEU A 531 24.05 0.61 -16.79
CA LEU A 531 22.82 1.43 -16.80
C LEU A 531 22.31 1.65 -18.23
N GLU A 532 23.18 1.93 -19.20
CA GLU A 532 22.77 2.04 -20.61
C GLU A 532 22.22 0.72 -21.17
N ALA A 533 22.81 -0.42 -20.83
CA ALA A 533 22.31 -1.72 -21.26
C ALA A 533 20.91 -2.01 -20.70
N LEU A 534 20.70 -1.74 -19.41
CA LEU A 534 19.40 -1.93 -18.76
C LEU A 534 18.34 -0.93 -19.23
N THR A 535 18.69 0.35 -19.43
CA THR A 535 17.77 1.33 -20.02
C THR A 535 17.31 0.88 -21.41
N ARG A 536 18.25 0.49 -22.29
CA ARG A 536 17.91 -0.03 -23.62
C ARG A 536 17.02 -1.27 -23.54
N ARG A 537 17.29 -2.18 -22.60
CA ARG A 537 16.45 -3.37 -22.36
C ARG A 537 15.02 -2.96 -22.00
N VAL A 538 14.85 -2.04 -21.06
CA VAL A 538 13.52 -1.55 -20.65
C VAL A 538 12.79 -0.94 -21.84
N ASP A 539 13.44 -0.07 -22.62
CA ASP A 539 12.83 0.56 -23.80
C ASP A 539 12.34 -0.47 -24.82
N LEU A 540 13.16 -1.49 -25.13
CA LEU A 540 12.81 -2.56 -26.05
C LEU A 540 11.63 -3.40 -25.55
N LEU A 541 11.67 -3.82 -24.29
CA LEU A 541 10.60 -4.62 -23.69
C LEU A 541 9.29 -3.84 -23.59
N GLN A 542 9.34 -2.56 -23.19
CA GLN A 542 8.17 -1.71 -23.14
C GLN A 542 7.55 -1.51 -24.52
N MET A 543 8.38 -1.27 -25.55
CA MET A 543 7.91 -1.16 -26.92
C MET A 543 7.23 -2.47 -27.37
N ALA A 544 7.84 -3.62 -27.09
CA ALA A 544 7.26 -4.92 -27.42
C ALA A 544 5.93 -5.16 -26.71
N VAL A 545 5.83 -4.86 -25.40
CA VAL A 545 4.59 -5.00 -24.62
C VAL A 545 3.50 -4.06 -25.14
N ARG A 546 3.82 -2.77 -25.36
CA ARG A 546 2.86 -1.77 -25.86
C ARG A 546 2.30 -2.14 -27.24
N HIS A 547 3.12 -2.74 -28.09
CA HIS A 547 2.70 -3.17 -29.43
C HIS A 547 2.23 -4.63 -29.51
N ARG A 548 2.15 -5.35 -28.37
CA ARG A 548 1.83 -6.79 -28.29
C ARG A 548 2.69 -7.64 -29.23
N ALA A 549 3.96 -7.27 -29.35
CA ALA A 549 4.95 -7.86 -30.26
C ALA A 549 6.13 -8.46 -29.49
N THR A 550 5.84 -9.18 -28.40
CA THR A 550 6.87 -9.86 -27.58
C THR A 550 7.63 -10.92 -28.39
N GLU A 551 7.00 -11.53 -29.39
CA GLU A 551 7.63 -12.46 -30.33
C GLU A 551 8.63 -11.78 -31.29
N ALA A 552 8.62 -10.45 -31.38
CA ALA A 552 9.54 -9.67 -32.21
C ALA A 552 10.75 -9.15 -31.43
N LEU A 553 10.91 -9.55 -30.16
CA LEU A 553 12.10 -9.23 -29.39
C LEU A 553 13.34 -9.88 -30.03
N PRO A 554 14.51 -9.22 -29.96
CA PRO A 554 15.74 -9.81 -30.46
C PRO A 554 15.97 -11.19 -29.83
N PRO A 555 16.29 -12.23 -30.62
CA PRO A 555 16.47 -13.59 -30.09
C PRO A 555 17.65 -13.70 -29.13
N GLU A 556 18.58 -12.74 -29.15
CA GLU A 556 19.70 -12.64 -28.20
C GLU A 556 19.32 -11.99 -26.86
N LEU A 557 18.10 -11.45 -26.73
CA LEU A 557 17.65 -10.81 -25.50
C LEU A 557 17.34 -11.89 -24.44
N ASP A 558 18.13 -11.89 -23.36
CA ASP A 558 17.91 -12.77 -22.20
C ASP A 558 16.47 -12.63 -21.68
N PRO A 559 15.66 -13.69 -21.61
CA PRO A 559 14.29 -13.62 -21.09
C PRO A 559 14.24 -13.45 -19.56
N ALA A 560 15.36 -13.62 -18.85
CA ALA A 560 15.41 -13.50 -17.41
C ALA A 560 15.01 -12.11 -16.92
N GLU A 561 14.20 -12.05 -15.87
CA GLU A 561 14.07 -10.82 -15.09
C GLU A 561 15.44 -10.43 -14.51
N GLN A 562 15.69 -9.13 -14.35
CA GLN A 562 16.99 -8.59 -13.96
C GLN A 562 16.87 -7.86 -12.63
N LEU A 563 17.74 -8.16 -11.69
CA LEU A 563 17.93 -7.37 -10.46
C LEU A 563 19.26 -6.60 -10.56
N LEU A 564 19.19 -5.27 -10.52
CA LEU A 564 20.34 -4.40 -10.39
C LEU A 564 20.58 -4.05 -8.92
N ILE A 565 21.66 -4.56 -8.34
CA ILE A 565 22.15 -4.15 -7.03
C ILE A 565 23.09 -2.95 -7.22
N VAL A 566 22.76 -1.81 -6.62
CA VAL A 566 23.56 -0.59 -6.67
C VAL A 566 24.22 -0.37 -5.33
N HIS A 567 25.54 -0.53 -5.28
CA HIS A 567 26.36 -0.27 -4.10
C HIS A 567 27.22 0.98 -4.27
N ASP A 568 27.70 1.53 -3.15
CA ASP A 568 28.63 2.67 -3.08
C ASP A 568 28.10 3.97 -3.72
N PHE A 569 26.78 4.06 -3.92
CA PHE A 569 26.15 5.29 -4.35
C PHE A 569 26.36 6.40 -3.29
N PRO A 570 26.79 7.63 -3.68
CA PRO A 570 26.85 8.17 -5.04
C PRO A 570 28.21 8.09 -5.76
N HIS A 571 29.21 7.41 -5.19
CA HIS A 571 30.54 7.33 -5.80
C HIS A 571 30.49 6.68 -7.19
N GLY A 572 31.06 7.34 -8.19
CA GLY A 572 31.07 6.84 -9.57
C GLY A 572 29.77 7.07 -10.37
N PHE A 573 28.79 7.79 -9.81
CA PHE A 573 27.54 8.13 -10.48
C PHE A 573 27.52 9.62 -10.88
N ASP A 574 27.29 9.89 -12.16
CA ASP A 574 27.05 11.24 -12.69
C ASP A 574 25.54 11.53 -12.81
N ASP A 575 25.18 12.75 -13.22
CA ASP A 575 23.77 13.17 -13.36
C ASP A 575 22.99 12.30 -14.36
N ARG A 576 23.67 11.78 -15.39
CA ARG A 576 23.06 10.88 -16.37
C ARG A 576 22.72 9.54 -15.74
N ALA A 577 23.66 8.94 -15.01
CA ALA A 577 23.45 7.71 -14.26
C ALA A 577 22.30 7.87 -13.25
N LEU A 578 22.20 9.04 -12.62
CA LEU A 578 21.11 9.39 -11.71
C LEU A 578 19.73 9.34 -12.38
N ASN A 579 19.62 9.94 -13.57
CA ASN A 579 18.39 9.94 -14.35
C ASN A 579 18.02 8.53 -14.83
N GLN A 580 19.02 7.72 -15.20
CA GLN A 580 18.80 6.32 -15.58
C GLN A 580 18.35 5.48 -14.39
N LEU A 581 18.93 5.66 -13.20
CA LEU A 581 18.48 4.97 -11.98
C LEU A 581 17.02 5.30 -11.64
N ARG A 582 16.62 6.57 -11.77
CA ARG A 582 15.22 6.99 -11.60
C ARG A 582 14.31 6.34 -12.63
N TYR A 583 14.69 6.38 -13.90
CA TYR A 583 13.93 5.72 -14.97
C TYR A 583 13.77 4.22 -14.71
N LEU A 584 14.85 3.52 -14.33
CA LEU A 584 14.79 2.09 -14.01
C LEU A 584 13.90 1.81 -12.79
N ALA A 585 13.89 2.69 -11.78
CA ALA A 585 13.03 2.53 -10.61
C ALA A 585 11.54 2.69 -10.94
N ASP A 586 11.20 3.60 -11.86
CA ASP A 586 9.82 3.92 -12.22
C ASP A 586 9.26 2.98 -13.30
N GLU A 587 10.06 2.66 -14.31
CA GLU A 587 9.63 2.01 -15.56
C GLU A 587 10.11 0.56 -15.69
N GLY A 588 11.17 0.19 -14.95
CA GLY A 588 11.77 -1.14 -14.98
C GLY A 588 10.87 -2.27 -14.43
N PRO A 589 10.20 -2.11 -13.27
CA PRO A 589 9.42 -3.19 -12.66
C PRO A 589 8.35 -3.78 -13.57
N ALA A 590 7.70 -2.94 -14.40
CA ALA A 590 6.66 -3.34 -15.35
C ALA A 590 7.15 -4.32 -16.43
N VAL A 591 8.47 -4.41 -16.64
CA VAL A 591 9.11 -5.28 -17.64
C VAL A 591 10.20 -6.18 -17.02
N GLY A 592 10.14 -6.41 -15.71
CA GLY A 592 11.02 -7.33 -15.03
C GLY A 592 12.45 -6.82 -14.83
N VAL A 593 12.67 -5.50 -14.74
CA VAL A 593 13.95 -4.90 -14.35
C VAL A 593 13.78 -4.23 -12.98
N HIS A 594 14.38 -4.83 -11.96
CA HIS A 594 14.21 -4.45 -10.56
C HIS A 594 15.46 -3.76 -10.03
N LEU A 595 15.27 -2.72 -9.22
CA LEU A 595 16.36 -1.96 -8.61
C LEU A 595 16.47 -2.29 -7.12
N MET A 596 17.68 -2.55 -6.63
CA MET A 596 18.00 -2.66 -5.21
C MET A 596 19.16 -1.72 -4.87
N MET A 597 18.85 -0.62 -4.18
CA MET A 597 19.84 0.35 -3.72
C MET A 597 20.40 -0.08 -2.35
N VAL A 598 21.72 -0.16 -2.22
CA VAL A 598 22.43 -0.28 -0.94
C VAL A 598 23.18 1.02 -0.71
N ALA A 599 22.56 1.94 0.03
CA ALA A 599 23.02 3.32 0.09
C ALA A 599 22.62 4.03 1.39
N ASP A 600 23.44 5.02 1.76
CA ASP A 600 23.12 5.98 2.81
C ASP A 600 22.48 7.22 2.17
N ARG A 601 21.19 7.42 2.44
CA ARG A 601 20.45 8.59 1.95
C ARG A 601 21.08 9.91 2.42
N SER A 602 21.78 9.92 3.55
CA SER A 602 22.44 11.12 4.07
C SER A 602 23.63 11.56 3.21
N ARG A 603 24.38 10.60 2.64
CA ARG A 603 25.47 10.87 1.68
C ARG A 603 24.94 11.40 0.36
N ALA A 604 23.77 10.94 -0.07
CA ALA A 604 23.10 11.39 -1.29
C ALA A 604 22.50 12.81 -1.21
N ARG A 605 22.57 13.49 -0.05
CA ARG A 605 21.99 14.83 0.15
C ARG A 605 22.64 15.91 -0.71
N GLU A 606 23.86 15.70 -1.19
CA GLU A 606 24.56 16.63 -2.09
C GLU A 606 23.80 16.87 -3.40
N TYR A 607 23.02 15.88 -3.87
CA TYR A 607 22.13 16.00 -5.03
C TYR A 607 20.81 16.70 -4.71
N GLY A 608 20.62 17.18 -3.47
CA GLY A 608 19.42 17.88 -3.03
C GLY A 608 18.14 17.03 -3.05
N PRO A 609 16.96 17.66 -3.16
CA PRO A 609 15.67 16.95 -3.14
C PRO A 609 15.37 16.15 -4.42
N VAL A 610 16.23 16.22 -5.43
CA VAL A 610 16.05 15.55 -6.74
C VAL A 610 15.95 14.03 -6.58
N LEU A 611 16.56 13.46 -5.54
CA LEU A 611 16.52 12.03 -5.25
C LEU A 611 15.36 11.60 -4.35
N ASP A 612 14.60 12.54 -3.78
CA ASP A 612 13.46 12.19 -2.92
C ASP A 612 12.41 11.32 -3.63
N PRO A 613 12.06 11.56 -4.92
CA PRO A 613 11.18 10.66 -5.65
C PRO A 613 11.72 9.24 -5.74
N LEU A 614 13.02 9.06 -6.02
CA LEU A 614 13.66 7.74 -6.06
C LEU A 614 13.52 7.02 -4.72
N TRP A 615 13.89 7.68 -3.61
CA TRP A 615 13.78 7.07 -2.28
C TRP A 615 12.34 6.73 -1.90
N ARG A 616 11.36 7.53 -2.35
CA ARG A 616 9.92 7.27 -2.11
C ARG A 616 9.39 6.13 -2.97
N ALA A 617 9.91 5.94 -4.17
CA ALA A 617 9.53 4.83 -5.06
C ALA A 617 9.97 3.47 -4.49
N LEU A 618 11.09 3.42 -3.77
CA LEU A 618 11.67 2.19 -3.22
C LEU A 618 11.07 1.79 -1.85
N LEU A 619 10.97 0.48 -1.59
CA LEU A 619 10.67 -0.06 -0.27
C LEU A 619 11.93 -0.04 0.60
N ARG A 620 11.90 0.71 1.70
CA ARG A 620 13.02 0.82 2.64
C ARG A 620 13.11 -0.39 3.57
N LEU A 621 14.29 -1.00 3.62
CA LEU A 621 14.71 -2.06 4.54
C LEU A 621 15.95 -1.58 5.33
N THR A 622 16.20 -2.20 6.48
CA THR A 622 17.34 -1.88 7.33
C THR A 622 18.23 -3.11 7.57
N PRO A 623 19.55 -2.95 7.70
CA PRO A 623 20.47 -4.07 7.95
C PRO A 623 20.45 -4.60 9.39
N VAL A 624 19.73 -3.92 10.28
CA VAL A 624 19.53 -4.30 11.68
C VAL A 624 18.08 -4.00 12.08
N PRO A 625 17.60 -4.56 13.21
CA PRO A 625 16.26 -4.27 13.67
C PRO A 625 15.98 -2.77 13.83
N ASP A 626 14.93 -2.27 13.19
CA ASP A 626 14.52 -0.85 13.22
C ASP A 626 13.00 -0.69 13.15
N THR A 627 12.48 0.37 13.77
CA THR A 627 11.05 0.70 13.80
C THR A 627 10.73 1.77 12.76
N HIS A 628 10.77 1.41 11.48
CA HIS A 628 10.52 2.35 10.38
C HIS A 628 9.33 1.98 9.50
N LEU A 629 8.82 0.75 9.64
CA LEU A 629 7.61 0.31 8.98
C LEU A 629 6.41 0.61 9.88
N ALA A 630 5.30 0.96 9.27
CA ALA A 630 4.03 1.17 9.91
C ALA A 630 2.93 0.38 9.20
N ASP A 631 1.98 -0.19 9.93
CA ASP A 631 0.85 -0.83 9.27
C ASP A 631 -0.09 0.23 8.62
N PRO A 632 -0.83 -0.14 7.56
CA PRO A 632 -1.68 0.79 6.83
C PRO A 632 -3.02 1.09 7.52
N TRP A 633 -3.36 0.40 8.62
CA TRP A 633 -4.70 0.48 9.23
C TRP A 633 -4.75 1.37 10.46
N VAL A 634 -3.85 1.13 11.41
CA VAL A 634 -3.75 1.80 12.71
C VAL A 634 -2.51 2.68 12.76
N GLY A 635 -1.47 2.35 11.99
CA GLY A 635 -0.23 3.10 11.94
C GLY A 635 0.71 2.77 13.10
N HIS A 636 0.66 1.56 13.65
CA HIS A 636 1.66 1.13 14.63
C HIS A 636 3.03 1.10 13.96
N ALA A 637 4.07 1.54 14.67
CA ALA A 637 5.44 1.31 14.24
C ALA A 637 5.83 -0.15 14.53
N TRP A 638 6.14 -0.90 13.49
CA TRP A 638 6.61 -2.29 13.54
C TRP A 638 8.13 -2.32 13.54
N THR A 639 8.70 -3.15 14.39
CA THR A 639 10.12 -3.47 14.32
C THR A 639 10.32 -4.46 13.18
N TYR A 640 11.07 -4.05 12.16
CA TYR A 640 11.50 -4.92 11.06
C TYR A 640 12.80 -5.61 11.44
N GLU A 641 12.89 -6.93 11.24
CA GLU A 641 14.15 -7.68 11.33
C GLU A 641 14.61 -8.13 9.93
N PRO A 642 15.91 -7.96 9.59
CA PRO A 642 16.44 -8.34 8.30
C PRO A 642 16.51 -9.86 8.10
N PRO A 643 16.38 -10.35 6.85
CA PRO A 643 16.31 -11.77 6.51
C PRO A 643 17.71 -12.39 6.43
N LEU A 644 18.56 -12.19 7.43
CA LEU A 644 19.90 -12.76 7.48
C LEU A 644 19.85 -14.24 7.85
N ALA A 645 20.70 -15.05 7.23
CA ALA A 645 20.89 -16.43 7.66
C ALA A 645 21.56 -16.46 9.04
N PRO A 646 21.33 -17.51 9.86
CA PRO A 646 22.04 -17.68 11.11
C PRO A 646 23.55 -17.60 10.92
N ARG A 647 24.25 -17.04 11.91
CA ARG A 647 25.72 -16.92 11.86
C ARG A 647 26.35 -18.29 11.58
N ARG A 648 27.29 -18.34 10.64
CA ARG A 648 28.00 -19.57 10.19
C ARG A 648 27.12 -20.59 9.44
N SER A 649 25.88 -20.25 9.09
CA SER A 649 25.07 -21.10 8.21
C SER A 649 25.61 -21.08 6.78
N GLU A 650 25.66 -22.24 6.15
CA GLU A 650 26.01 -22.40 4.73
C GLU A 650 24.77 -22.43 3.81
N VAL A 651 23.56 -22.21 4.35
CA VAL A 651 22.30 -22.39 3.61
C VAL A 651 22.26 -21.57 2.33
N ILE A 652 22.63 -20.28 2.40
CA ILE A 652 22.64 -19.38 1.23
C ILE A 652 23.60 -19.91 0.17
N ARG A 653 24.81 -20.33 0.56
CA ARG A 653 25.81 -20.87 -0.37
C ARG A 653 25.29 -22.12 -1.08
N ARG A 654 24.76 -23.10 -0.32
CA ARG A 654 24.22 -24.35 -0.87
C ARG A 654 23.05 -24.11 -1.83
N VAL A 655 22.16 -23.19 -1.48
CA VAL A 655 21.02 -22.81 -2.34
C VAL A 655 21.51 -22.17 -3.63
N LEU A 656 22.46 -21.24 -3.56
CA LEU A 656 23.06 -20.60 -4.73
C LEU A 656 23.81 -21.60 -5.63
N ASP A 657 24.56 -22.54 -5.04
CA ASP A 657 25.23 -23.61 -5.78
C ASP A 657 24.22 -24.45 -6.57
N ARG A 658 23.07 -24.77 -5.96
CA ARG A 658 21.97 -25.52 -6.61
C ARG A 658 21.29 -24.71 -7.71
N VAL A 659 21.07 -23.41 -7.50
CA VAL A 659 20.54 -22.50 -8.53
C VAL A 659 21.49 -22.43 -9.72
N ALA A 660 22.79 -22.27 -9.48
CA ALA A 660 23.79 -22.19 -10.53
C ALA A 660 23.94 -23.50 -11.31
N GLU A 661 23.86 -24.65 -10.61
CA GLU A 661 23.83 -25.98 -11.24
C GLU A 661 22.61 -26.14 -12.16
N ALA A 662 21.42 -25.79 -11.68
CA ALA A 662 20.19 -25.87 -12.46
C ALA A 662 20.23 -24.94 -13.69
N ARG A 663 20.79 -23.73 -13.55
CA ARG A 663 20.98 -22.79 -14.66
C ARG A 663 21.90 -23.38 -15.73
N ARG A 664 23.04 -23.96 -15.35
CA ARG A 664 23.95 -24.63 -16.30
C ARG A 664 23.30 -25.80 -17.02
N ALA A 665 22.48 -26.58 -16.30
CA ALA A 665 21.75 -27.71 -16.88
C ALA A 665 20.64 -27.27 -17.85
N ALA A 666 20.08 -26.08 -17.68
CA ALA A 666 19.04 -25.52 -18.54
C ALA A 666 19.59 -24.78 -19.77
N ASP A 667 20.89 -24.45 -19.79
CA ASP A 667 21.52 -23.70 -20.88
C ASP A 667 21.79 -24.62 -22.10
N PRO A 668 21.09 -24.42 -23.24
CA PRO A 668 21.17 -25.30 -24.41
C PRO A 668 22.56 -25.32 -25.08
N GLN A 669 23.47 -24.41 -24.73
CA GLN A 669 24.83 -24.38 -25.32
C GLN A 669 25.84 -25.34 -24.66
N THR A 670 25.44 -26.07 -23.61
CA THR A 670 26.33 -26.98 -22.85
C THR A 670 26.21 -28.46 -23.23
N GLY A 671 25.46 -28.78 -24.31
CA GLY A 671 25.16 -30.15 -24.77
C GLY A 671 25.96 -30.60 -25.99
#